data_AF-A0A6I4SN37-F1
#
_entry.id   AF-A0A6I4SN37-F1
#
_cell.length_a   1.000
_cell.length_b   1.000
_cell.length_c   1.000
_cell.angle_alpha   90.00
_cell.angle_beta   90.00
_cell.angle_gamma   90.00
#
_symmetry.space_group_name_H-M   'P 1'
#
loop_
_entity.id
_entity.type
_entity.pdbx_description
1 polymer ?
#
loop_
_entity_poly.entity_id
_entity_poly.type
_entity_poly.pdbx_seq_one_letter_code
_entity_poly.pdbx_strand_id
1 'polypeptide(L)'
;MRLTKPLLLAAAAAFALSPPVSAAEERPSPQLSATVDGVVGEDSQELSIERLDIEVRRHGSLATTEMTVRFANPTDQTLEGQFALSMPKGSIVTGYALDVNGVMIDGVLQPRDRARVAFEKRVVRRIDPGLAEVDFSDRFETRVYPIFPKQGRTIRIRFVSPLDTGQRYILPIETSEVGNFSISIRGITPDSRKGIKWRADGANFIATGNGEIDGEIAFDAPVKDGLTMSEHPGEGAFFELSGETPTGAGDSSKGALTIAWDRSVSRLDDELVREAGLAEKIARELGVSSVRLVLFDSGQAEIRNVAVKDLGGVLGNVRYAGGTSFDGLAKALADSNGTCILFTDGRATIGNRENLSAAGCRLVALGSGQESDRAWLEGQARMLGGTFVDIGGAKDEEVVQLALTPSALPTVTDSNKRAVEVRALPAANGRYRLVGPMPQNGELMVDGVAIRASSPLIPNFTAPGALWAAQHIALSRDAMGSEELAEQARRWSVAVPGVSFIVLETPEDYVEAGFVPPGSYPKDLRARFDQIKDQQEAIARDFDQAYRDELIGYWEARKRWWAGPQRNVNKSRADAAVDAVTEEAAAESRPMAPPPSPIAVSQPPPPPPARVTGGANDRLESDEDRIIVTASRIPQRLQETPVGASAVTDEEIEIAGDVTVEGIVGDGASQEGERSNVSSGLRDDLRETIETAEWSVDRPYIAAWAKAGPDWPAAVANTEKQYGSIPLFYLDLAEWHFRAGREAEARRAAEAALDLPSKDNQTLAIVAQRLLRYGDADRAIWLLKLLADTESDRPQPLMALSQAYAERGRRTDNRDDIVEAQKIMVGVAMKRWEGIYEKVGEIALAEANALIVELGGQQAEGVMLDSQFVAALPVDVRVVAEWNTPRTDLDLWVREPSGEEVGFSNETSRAGARYTHDLTGGYGPEEYQLREAPDGTYRIEINTFSVDRRNPNGPSVVTVRLIRNFATDSQVEETIDVEMQPDAEGRKLIGRIVID
;
A
#
# COMPACT_ATOMS: atom_id res chain seq x y z
N MET A 1 -19.10 1.91 -70.78
CA MET A 1 -19.58 0.53 -70.65
C MET A 1 -18.45 -0.32 -70.07
N ARG A 2 -18.61 -0.73 -68.80
CA ARG A 2 -18.06 -1.91 -68.10
C ARG A 2 -16.54 -2.27 -68.10
N LEU A 3 -16.18 -2.85 -66.94
CA LEU A 3 -15.07 -3.77 -66.55
C LEU A 3 -13.85 -3.10 -65.89
N THR A 4 -13.68 -3.07 -64.54
CA THR A 4 -13.43 -4.09 -63.47
C THR A 4 -11.95 -4.49 -63.26
N LYS A 5 -11.35 -3.93 -62.18
CA LYS A 5 -10.50 -4.47 -61.07
C LYS A 5 -9.35 -5.49 -61.33
N PRO A 6 -8.28 -5.59 -60.49
CA PRO A 6 -8.27 -5.33 -59.04
C PRO A 6 -7.09 -4.52 -58.44
N LEU A 7 -7.35 -3.97 -57.26
CA LEU A 7 -6.40 -3.31 -56.35
C LEU A 7 -6.24 -4.22 -55.12
N LEU A 8 -5.01 -4.59 -54.74
CA LEU A 8 -4.69 -5.17 -53.43
C LEU A 8 -4.67 -4.03 -52.39
N LEU A 9 -5.43 -4.18 -51.30
CA LEU A 9 -5.30 -3.35 -50.10
C LEU A 9 -4.62 -4.16 -49.01
N ALA A 10 -3.44 -3.71 -48.58
CA ALA A 10 -2.84 -4.11 -47.31
C ALA A 10 -3.45 -3.25 -46.20
N ALA A 11 -4.07 -3.88 -45.20
CA ALA A 11 -4.55 -3.21 -44.00
C ALA A 11 -3.45 -3.27 -42.93
N ALA A 12 -2.78 -2.15 -42.69
CA ALA A 12 -1.96 -1.94 -41.50
C ALA A 12 -2.90 -1.49 -40.37
N ALA A 13 -3.07 -2.33 -39.34
CA ALA A 13 -3.71 -1.94 -38.10
C ALA A 13 -2.71 -1.11 -37.29
N ALA A 14 -2.89 0.21 -37.29
CA ALA A 14 -2.18 1.10 -36.38
C ALA A 14 -2.80 0.95 -34.98
N PHE A 15 -2.13 0.21 -34.10
CA PHE A 15 -2.33 0.36 -32.66
C PHE A 15 -1.86 1.75 -32.27
N ALA A 16 -2.77 2.58 -31.74
CA ALA A 16 -2.41 3.82 -31.08
C ALA A 16 -1.66 3.46 -29.78
N LEU A 17 -0.35 3.35 -29.88
CA LEU A 17 0.55 3.41 -28.73
C LEU A 17 0.33 4.79 -28.10
N SER A 18 -0.19 4.83 -26.87
CA SER A 18 -0.01 6.00 -26.02
C SER A 18 1.50 6.32 -26.02
N PRO A 19 1.91 7.57 -26.30
CA PRO A 19 3.31 7.90 -26.26
C PRO A 19 3.85 7.58 -24.85
N PRO A 20 5.12 7.13 -24.73
CA PRO A 20 5.77 7.12 -23.42
C PRO A 20 5.63 8.54 -22.86
N VAL A 21 5.35 8.64 -21.56
CA VAL A 21 5.37 9.89 -20.81
C VAL A 21 6.79 10.44 -20.91
N SER A 22 7.06 11.14 -22.00
CA SER A 22 8.27 11.91 -22.23
C SER A 22 8.28 12.99 -21.16
N ALA A 23 9.47 13.24 -20.59
CA ALA A 23 9.76 14.28 -19.61
C ALA A 23 8.76 15.43 -19.73
N ALA A 24 7.92 15.59 -18.70
CA ALA A 24 6.95 16.66 -18.65
C ALA A 24 7.71 17.98 -18.84
N GLU A 25 7.52 18.65 -19.97
CA GLU A 25 7.79 20.07 -20.09
C GLU A 25 7.18 20.75 -18.85
N GLU A 26 7.95 21.63 -18.20
CA GLU A 26 7.47 22.48 -17.10
C GLU A 26 6.17 23.15 -17.55
N ARG A 27 5.04 22.58 -17.11
CA ARG A 27 3.72 23.12 -17.43
C ARG A 27 3.54 24.41 -16.62
N PRO A 28 2.88 25.44 -17.18
CA PRO A 28 2.60 26.68 -16.47
C PRO A 28 1.94 26.38 -15.11
N SER A 29 2.39 27.03 -14.05
CA SER A 29 1.86 26.88 -12.69
C SER A 29 1.39 28.24 -12.19
N PRO A 30 0.17 28.39 -11.64
CA PRO A 30 -0.78 27.33 -11.32
C PRO A 30 -1.53 26.76 -12.54
N GLN A 31 -1.88 25.48 -12.47
CA GLN A 31 -2.73 24.80 -13.46
C GLN A 31 -4.18 24.80 -12.98
N LEU A 32 -5.10 25.06 -13.89
CA LEU A 32 -6.54 25.02 -13.64
C LEU A 32 -7.20 24.21 -14.76
N SER A 33 -7.92 23.16 -14.39
CA SER A 33 -8.73 22.38 -15.32
C SER A 33 -10.10 22.08 -14.72
N ALA A 34 -11.08 21.74 -15.57
CA ALA A 34 -12.42 21.43 -15.11
C ALA A 34 -13.08 20.30 -15.89
N THR A 35 -13.89 19.51 -15.21
CA THR A 35 -14.71 18.45 -15.80
C THR A 35 -16.19 18.69 -15.55
N VAL A 36 -17.05 18.30 -16.50
CA VAL A 36 -18.50 18.46 -16.41
C VAL A 36 -19.07 17.36 -15.51
N ASP A 37 -19.85 17.75 -14.49
CA ASP A 37 -20.49 16.82 -13.54
C ASP A 37 -19.54 15.80 -12.88
N GLY A 38 -18.23 16.11 -12.81
CA GLY A 38 -17.21 15.21 -12.24
C GLY A 38 -16.88 13.98 -13.10
N VAL A 39 -17.32 13.94 -14.36
CA VAL A 39 -17.03 12.84 -15.30
C VAL A 39 -15.89 13.23 -16.24
N VAL A 40 -14.84 12.42 -16.26
CA VAL A 40 -13.70 12.58 -17.19
C VAL A 40 -14.18 12.28 -18.62
N GLY A 41 -14.48 13.34 -19.39
CA GLY A 41 -14.77 13.29 -20.82
C GLY A 41 -13.72 14.06 -21.63
N GLU A 42 -13.75 13.95 -22.96
CA GLU A 42 -12.83 14.66 -23.87
C GLU A 42 -13.02 16.19 -23.89
N ASP A 43 -14.09 16.72 -23.28
CA ASP A 43 -14.42 18.14 -23.26
C ASP A 43 -14.02 18.83 -21.93
N SER A 44 -12.78 19.32 -21.84
CA SER A 44 -12.35 20.24 -20.78
C SER A 44 -13.02 21.61 -20.97
N GLN A 45 -13.79 22.08 -19.98
CA GLN A 45 -14.36 23.43 -19.96
C GLN A 45 -13.42 24.40 -19.23
N GLU A 46 -13.33 25.65 -19.66
CA GLU A 46 -12.44 26.64 -19.02
C GLU A 46 -13.09 27.28 -17.78
N LEU A 47 -12.56 26.96 -16.60
CA LEU A 47 -12.69 27.83 -15.42
C LEU A 47 -11.74 29.03 -15.58
N SER A 48 -12.17 30.21 -15.12
CA SER A 48 -11.30 31.38 -15.08
C SER A 48 -10.94 31.76 -13.65
N ILE A 49 -9.77 32.39 -13.47
CA ILE A 49 -9.37 32.96 -12.18
C ILE A 49 -9.94 34.38 -12.10
N GLU A 50 -11.01 34.57 -11.34
CA GLU A 50 -11.62 35.88 -11.11
C GLU A 50 -10.71 36.77 -10.25
N ARG A 51 -10.08 36.17 -9.23
CA ARG A 51 -9.21 36.87 -8.29
C ARG A 51 -8.05 36.01 -7.80
N LEU A 52 -6.86 36.61 -7.75
CA LEU A 52 -5.63 36.00 -7.22
C LEU A 52 -4.96 36.95 -6.21
N ASP A 53 -4.93 36.58 -4.94
CA ASP A 53 -4.19 37.30 -3.91
C ASP A 53 -3.01 36.45 -3.43
N ILE A 54 -1.79 36.99 -3.48
CA ILE A 54 -0.58 36.34 -3.00
C ILE A 54 0.09 37.23 -1.96
N GLU A 55 0.34 36.69 -0.77
CA GLU A 55 1.12 37.34 0.26
C GLU A 55 2.35 36.50 0.61
N VAL A 56 3.54 37.07 0.41
CA VAL A 56 4.82 36.47 0.83
C VAL A 56 5.40 37.29 1.98
N ARG A 57 5.68 36.65 3.11
CA ARG A 57 6.37 37.26 4.24
C ARG A 57 7.69 36.56 4.50
N ARG A 58 8.78 37.32 4.48
CA ARG A 58 10.11 36.81 4.85
C ARG A 58 10.38 37.06 6.33
N HIS A 59 10.84 36.01 7.01
CA HIS A 59 11.44 36.10 8.34
C HIS A 59 12.75 35.31 8.36
N GLY A 60 13.87 35.98 8.61
CA GLY A 60 15.18 35.35 8.62
C GLY A 60 15.50 34.71 7.26
N SER A 61 15.69 33.40 7.27
CA SER A 61 15.94 32.58 6.10
C SER A 61 14.72 31.75 5.64
N LEU A 62 13.53 32.08 6.13
CA LEU A 62 12.28 31.41 5.80
C LEU A 62 11.29 32.38 5.16
N ALA A 63 10.46 31.88 4.26
CA ALA A 63 9.31 32.59 3.72
C ALA A 63 8.01 31.84 4.06
N THR A 64 6.97 32.58 4.41
CA THR A 64 5.59 32.07 4.42
C THR A 64 4.85 32.67 3.25
N THR A 65 4.13 31.83 2.51
CA THR A 65 3.29 32.26 1.39
C THR A 65 1.84 31.88 1.67
N GLU A 66 0.95 32.85 1.54
CA GLU A 66 -0.50 32.63 1.51
C GLU A 66 -1.02 33.01 0.12
N MET A 67 -1.68 32.07 -0.54
CA MET A 67 -2.31 32.27 -1.84
C MET A 67 -3.82 32.07 -1.70
N THR A 68 -4.61 33.07 -2.06
CA THR A 68 -6.07 32.99 -2.14
C THR A 68 -6.50 33.10 -3.60
N VAL A 69 -7.23 32.11 -4.09
CA VAL A 69 -7.67 32.02 -5.49
C VAL A 69 -9.18 31.92 -5.54
N ARG A 70 -9.83 32.81 -6.28
CA ARG A 70 -11.26 32.75 -6.57
C ARG A 70 -11.47 32.32 -8.02
N PHE A 71 -12.05 31.15 -8.20
CA PHE A 71 -12.47 30.63 -9.50
C PHE A 71 -13.84 31.17 -9.86
N ALA A 72 -14.08 31.42 -11.15
CA ALA A 72 -15.40 31.66 -11.71
C ALA A 72 -15.75 30.56 -12.71
N ASN A 73 -17.00 30.09 -12.62
CA ASN A 73 -17.59 29.21 -13.62
C ASN A 73 -18.45 30.05 -14.59
N PRO A 74 -17.93 30.38 -15.79
CA PRO A 74 -18.67 31.16 -16.77
C PRO A 74 -19.73 30.33 -17.50
N THR A 75 -19.77 29.01 -17.32
CA THR A 75 -20.67 28.11 -18.05
C THR A 75 -22.06 28.04 -17.42
N ASP A 76 -22.98 27.36 -18.10
CA ASP A 76 -24.31 27.03 -17.58
C ASP A 76 -24.36 25.65 -16.90
N GLN A 77 -23.21 24.98 -16.77
CA GLN A 77 -23.07 23.64 -16.21
C GLN A 77 -22.38 23.66 -14.85
N THR A 78 -22.59 22.63 -14.05
CA THR A 78 -21.84 22.45 -12.80
C THR A 78 -20.50 21.78 -13.11
N LEU A 79 -19.41 22.35 -12.59
CA LEU A 79 -18.06 21.88 -12.88
C LEU A 79 -17.38 21.35 -11.62
N GLU A 80 -16.52 20.35 -11.78
CA GLU A 80 -15.45 20.02 -10.82
C GLU A 80 -14.19 20.76 -11.24
N GLY A 81 -13.65 21.62 -10.38
CA GLY A 81 -12.40 22.33 -10.62
C GLY A 81 -11.22 21.59 -10.00
N GLN A 82 -10.15 21.45 -10.78
CA GLN A 82 -8.86 20.94 -10.31
C GLN A 82 -7.82 22.04 -10.41
N PHE A 83 -7.16 22.33 -9.29
CA PHE A 83 -6.11 23.34 -9.20
C PHE A 83 -4.82 22.68 -8.72
N ALA A 84 -3.72 22.92 -9.45
CA ALA A 84 -2.39 22.48 -9.04
C ALA A 84 -1.41 23.65 -8.98
N LEU A 85 -0.53 23.64 -7.97
CA LEU A 85 0.50 24.65 -7.75
C LEU A 85 1.85 23.96 -7.53
N SER A 86 2.82 24.29 -8.37
CA SER A 86 4.22 23.98 -8.11
C SER A 86 4.77 25.00 -7.11
N MET A 87 5.28 24.51 -5.98
CA MET A 87 5.81 25.35 -4.91
C MET A 87 7.34 25.49 -5.02
N PRO A 88 7.95 26.48 -4.35
CA PRO A 88 9.40 26.54 -4.23
C PRO A 88 9.95 25.23 -3.63
N LYS A 89 11.10 24.75 -4.12
CA LYS A 89 11.66 23.47 -3.68
C LYS A 89 11.79 23.37 -2.15
N GLY A 90 11.39 22.24 -1.58
CA GLY A 90 11.40 21.99 -0.14
C GLY A 90 10.33 22.73 0.67
N SER A 91 9.28 23.22 0.01
CA SER A 91 8.15 23.87 0.67
C SER A 91 7.25 22.87 1.38
N ILE A 92 6.70 23.27 2.53
CA ILE A 92 5.74 22.47 3.29
C ILE A 92 4.41 23.21 3.33
N VAL A 93 3.33 22.56 2.87
CA VAL A 93 1.97 23.09 2.98
C VAL A 93 1.53 23.03 4.43
N THR A 94 1.14 24.17 4.97
CA THR A 94 0.74 24.35 6.36
C THR A 94 -0.74 24.69 6.56
N GLY A 95 -1.49 24.88 5.48
CA GLY A 95 -2.92 25.06 5.57
C GLY A 95 -3.62 25.09 4.21
N TYR A 96 -4.85 24.61 4.22
CA TYR A 96 -5.80 24.70 3.12
C TYR A 96 -7.13 25.20 3.67
N ALA A 97 -7.89 25.96 2.89
CA ALA A 97 -9.25 26.36 3.22
C ALA A 97 -10.10 26.52 1.96
N LEU A 98 -11.39 26.29 2.10
CA LEU A 98 -12.40 26.48 1.05
C LEU A 98 -13.52 27.39 1.57
N ASP A 99 -14.11 28.22 0.69
CA ASP A 99 -15.29 28.99 1.04
C ASP A 99 -16.55 28.12 1.11
N VAL A 100 -17.24 28.22 2.25
CA VAL A 100 -18.51 27.56 2.49
C VAL A 100 -19.49 28.64 2.94
N ASN A 101 -20.50 28.93 2.12
CA ASN A 101 -21.51 29.95 2.39
C ASN A 101 -20.91 31.33 2.75
N GLY A 102 -19.82 31.70 2.08
CA GLY A 102 -19.13 32.98 2.28
C GLY A 102 -18.15 33.03 3.46
N VAL A 103 -17.94 31.90 4.16
CA VAL A 103 -16.97 31.78 5.26
C VAL A 103 -15.85 30.84 4.83
N MET A 104 -14.59 31.24 5.01
CA MET A 104 -13.45 30.34 4.77
C MET A 104 -13.37 29.29 5.88
N ILE A 105 -13.52 28.02 5.51
CA ILE A 105 -13.40 26.87 6.40
C ILE A 105 -12.05 26.20 6.14
N ASP A 106 -11.21 26.12 7.17
CA ASP A 106 -9.91 25.45 7.09
C ASP A 106 -10.11 23.93 6.92
N GLY A 107 -9.32 23.29 6.08
CA GLY A 107 -9.33 21.85 5.90
C GLY A 107 -8.79 21.13 7.14
N VAL A 108 -9.31 19.93 7.40
CA VAL A 108 -8.80 19.04 8.43
C VAL A 108 -7.92 17.97 7.79
N LEU A 109 -6.73 17.74 8.35
CA LEU A 109 -5.83 16.69 7.87
C LEU A 109 -6.35 15.31 8.30
N GLN A 110 -6.54 14.42 7.34
CA GLN A 110 -7.08 13.07 7.53
C GLN A 110 -6.28 12.06 6.71
N PRO A 111 -6.31 10.76 7.08
CA PRO A 111 -5.72 9.72 6.23
C PRO A 111 -6.25 9.83 4.79
N ARG A 112 -5.35 9.77 3.81
CA ARG A 112 -5.65 10.04 2.39
C ARG A 112 -6.88 9.29 1.89
N ASP A 113 -6.93 7.98 2.13
CA ASP A 113 -7.99 7.13 1.60
C ASP A 113 -9.34 7.44 2.26
N ARG A 114 -9.35 7.68 3.58
CA ARG A 114 -10.56 8.13 4.29
C ARG A 114 -11.06 9.48 3.76
N ALA A 115 -10.16 10.42 3.50
CA ALA A 115 -10.50 11.72 2.95
C ALA A 115 -11.09 11.60 1.52
N ARG A 116 -10.51 10.75 0.68
CA ARG A 116 -11.01 10.46 -0.68
C ARG A 116 -12.39 9.82 -0.68
N VAL A 117 -12.58 8.78 0.14
CA VAL A 117 -13.90 8.13 0.30
C VAL A 117 -14.94 9.14 0.78
N ALA A 118 -14.59 9.98 1.76
CA ALA A 118 -15.49 11.05 2.22
C ALA A 118 -15.82 12.04 1.10
N PHE A 119 -14.84 12.47 0.31
CA PHE A 119 -15.04 13.35 -0.85
C PHE A 119 -15.96 12.73 -1.90
N GLU A 120 -15.67 11.52 -2.36
CA GLU A 120 -16.41 10.82 -3.42
C GLU A 120 -17.87 10.59 -3.06
N LYS A 121 -18.15 10.18 -1.81
CA LYS A 121 -19.54 10.03 -1.31
C LYS A 121 -20.36 11.32 -1.41
N ARG A 122 -19.73 12.50 -1.34
CA ARG A 122 -20.40 13.82 -1.45
C ARG A 122 -20.51 14.32 -2.87
N VAL A 123 -19.52 14.04 -3.72
CA VAL A 123 -19.58 14.36 -5.16
C VAL A 123 -20.83 13.74 -5.78
N VAL A 124 -21.14 12.47 -5.44
CA VAL A 124 -22.37 11.79 -5.89
C VAL A 124 -23.65 12.51 -5.43
N ARG A 125 -23.62 13.14 -4.25
CA ARG A 125 -24.76 13.85 -3.65
C ARG A 125 -24.85 15.34 -4.04
N ARG A 126 -23.92 15.86 -4.87
CA ARG A 126 -23.83 17.27 -5.29
C ARG A 126 -23.69 18.27 -4.11
N ILE A 127 -22.99 17.86 -3.06
CA ILE A 127 -22.61 18.68 -1.90
C ILE A 127 -21.18 19.22 -2.13
N ASP A 128 -20.77 20.31 -1.47
CA ASP A 128 -19.51 21.07 -1.70
C ASP A 128 -18.27 20.59 -0.90
N PRO A 129 -17.61 19.42 -1.14
CA PRO A 129 -16.34 19.14 -0.49
C PRO A 129 -15.14 19.77 -1.23
N GLY A 130 -14.09 20.06 -0.46
CA GLY A 130 -12.76 20.34 -0.98
C GLY A 130 -11.77 19.29 -0.51
N LEU A 131 -11.03 18.67 -1.44
CA LEU A 131 -9.97 17.71 -1.12
C LEU A 131 -8.65 18.25 -1.64
N ALA A 132 -7.67 18.43 -0.75
CA ALA A 132 -6.34 18.86 -1.14
C ALA A 132 -5.26 17.90 -0.67
N GLU A 133 -4.29 17.65 -1.54
CA GLU A 133 -3.22 16.68 -1.34
C GLU A 133 -1.86 17.31 -1.66
N VAL A 134 -0.82 16.72 -1.07
CA VAL A 134 0.57 16.97 -1.45
C VAL A 134 1.20 15.64 -1.82
N ASP A 135 2.00 15.65 -2.88
CA ASP A 135 2.84 14.52 -3.28
C ASP A 135 4.30 14.77 -2.86
N PHE A 136 5.22 13.93 -3.33
CA PHE A 136 6.65 14.06 -3.06
C PHE A 136 7.36 15.11 -3.95
N SER A 137 6.66 15.75 -4.88
CA SER A 137 7.21 16.63 -5.92
C SER A 137 7.12 18.13 -5.64
N ASP A 138 7.00 18.52 -4.35
CA ASP A 138 6.75 19.91 -3.94
C ASP A 138 5.51 20.52 -4.65
N ARG A 139 4.54 19.67 -5.00
CA ARG A 139 3.32 20.03 -5.71
C ARG A 139 2.11 19.91 -4.80
N PHE A 140 1.30 20.96 -4.81
CA PHE A 140 0.01 21.00 -4.15
C PHE A 140 -1.09 20.79 -5.19
N GLU A 141 -2.05 19.92 -4.91
CA GLU A 141 -3.23 19.74 -5.75
C GLU A 141 -4.50 19.84 -4.91
N THR A 142 -5.56 20.43 -5.47
CA THR A 142 -6.88 20.42 -4.87
C THR A 142 -7.98 20.20 -5.89
N ARG A 143 -8.99 19.45 -5.46
CA ARG A 143 -10.24 19.20 -6.19
C ARG A 143 -11.37 19.87 -5.43
N VAL A 144 -12.15 20.66 -6.14
CA VAL A 144 -13.30 21.39 -5.59
C VAL A 144 -14.52 21.10 -6.45
N TYR A 145 -15.56 20.56 -5.81
CA TYR A 145 -16.84 20.28 -6.45
C TYR A 145 -17.98 20.51 -5.46
N PRO A 146 -19.18 20.91 -5.91
CA PRO A 146 -19.46 21.55 -7.21
C PRO A 146 -19.04 23.02 -7.26
N ILE A 147 -18.69 23.48 -8.46
CA ILE A 147 -18.66 24.91 -8.81
C ILE A 147 -19.90 25.21 -9.65
N PHE A 148 -20.92 25.80 -9.02
CA PHE A 148 -22.22 26.03 -9.65
C PHE A 148 -22.17 27.01 -10.85
N PRO A 149 -23.11 26.89 -11.81
CA PRO A 149 -23.21 27.80 -12.95
C PRO A 149 -23.24 29.28 -12.56
N LYS A 150 -22.42 30.10 -13.22
CA LYS A 150 -22.29 31.56 -12.97
C LYS A 150 -21.91 31.93 -11.54
N GLN A 151 -21.43 30.96 -10.75
CA GLN A 151 -20.91 31.18 -9.42
C GLN A 151 -19.40 30.94 -9.39
N GLY A 152 -18.81 31.10 -8.21
CA GLY A 152 -17.39 30.87 -7.99
C GLY A 152 -17.14 30.14 -6.67
N ARG A 153 -15.91 29.69 -6.52
CA ARG A 153 -15.37 29.12 -5.28
C ARG A 153 -14.04 29.78 -4.97
N THR A 154 -13.75 29.94 -3.69
CA THR A 154 -12.52 30.54 -3.20
C THR A 154 -11.76 29.51 -2.38
N ILE A 155 -10.51 29.26 -2.78
CA ILE A 155 -9.58 28.47 -1.99
C ILE A 155 -8.50 29.37 -1.38
N ARG A 156 -7.92 28.92 -0.27
CA ARG A 156 -6.73 29.51 0.32
C ARG A 156 -5.72 28.44 0.67
N ILE A 157 -4.48 28.65 0.28
CA ILE A 157 -3.35 27.74 0.51
C ILE A 157 -2.30 28.51 1.30
N ARG A 158 -1.73 27.88 2.33
CA ARG A 158 -0.63 28.41 3.14
C ARG A 158 0.52 27.41 3.08
N PHE A 159 1.73 27.88 2.79
CA PHE A 159 2.93 27.05 2.81
C PHE A 159 4.14 27.83 3.30
N VAL A 160 5.16 27.10 3.75
CA VAL A 160 6.44 27.64 4.21
C VAL A 160 7.56 27.15 3.32
N SER A 161 8.49 28.02 2.97
CA SER A 161 9.60 27.71 2.08
C SER A 161 10.94 28.06 2.74
N PRO A 162 11.92 27.13 2.79
CA PRO A 162 13.28 27.48 3.15
C PRO A 162 13.94 28.28 2.02
N LEU A 163 14.61 29.38 2.35
CA LEU A 163 15.33 30.19 1.37
C LEU A 163 16.77 29.69 1.25
N ASP A 164 17.17 29.14 0.12
CA ASP A 164 18.56 28.71 -0.07
C ASP A 164 19.51 29.92 -0.22
N THR A 165 20.71 29.82 0.35
CA THR A 165 21.73 30.86 0.18
C THR A 165 22.57 30.54 -1.04
N GLY A 166 22.50 31.41 -2.05
CA GLY A 166 23.19 31.20 -3.33
C GLY A 166 22.26 30.73 -4.45
N GLN A 167 21.04 30.33 -4.13
CA GLN A 167 19.94 30.17 -5.08
C GLN A 167 18.83 31.19 -4.80
N ARG A 168 18.02 31.48 -5.82
CA ARG A 168 16.92 32.45 -5.72
C ARG A 168 15.70 31.78 -5.10
N TYR A 169 14.93 32.53 -4.32
CA TYR A 169 13.54 32.13 -4.10
C TYR A 169 12.82 32.25 -5.44
N ILE A 170 12.15 31.18 -5.86
CA ILE A 170 11.37 31.14 -7.10
C ILE A 170 10.01 30.54 -6.76
N LEU A 171 8.97 31.35 -6.91
CA LEU A 171 7.58 30.91 -6.91
C LEU A 171 7.06 30.96 -8.36
N PRO A 172 6.90 29.80 -9.02
CA PRO A 172 6.35 29.73 -10.37
C PRO A 172 4.88 30.18 -10.38
N ILE A 173 4.60 31.31 -11.06
CA ILE A 173 3.26 31.92 -11.22
C ILE A 173 3.12 32.39 -12.67
N GLU A 174 2.89 31.43 -13.55
CA GLU A 174 2.49 31.62 -14.93
C GLU A 174 0.99 31.31 -15.02
N THR A 175 0.19 32.34 -15.21
CA THR A 175 -1.28 32.23 -15.28
C THR A 175 -1.78 32.58 -16.67
N SER A 176 -2.90 31.97 -17.07
CA SER A 176 -3.78 32.53 -18.08
C SER A 176 -4.40 33.85 -17.59
N GLU A 177 -5.38 34.40 -18.32
CA GLU A 177 -6.01 35.67 -17.97
C GLU A 177 -6.63 35.65 -16.56
N VAL A 178 -6.12 36.50 -15.67
CA VAL A 178 -6.66 36.71 -14.31
C VAL A 178 -7.50 37.99 -14.28
N GLY A 179 -8.70 37.91 -13.72
CA GLY A 179 -9.61 39.05 -13.59
C GLY A 179 -8.99 40.19 -12.78
N ASN A 180 -8.55 39.92 -11.55
CA ASN A 180 -7.77 40.85 -10.73
C ASN A 180 -6.72 40.11 -9.91
N PHE A 181 -5.51 40.66 -9.81
CA PHE A 181 -4.49 40.15 -8.91
C PHE A 181 -3.98 41.21 -7.92
N SER A 182 -3.57 40.74 -6.75
CA SER A 182 -2.84 41.52 -5.74
C SER A 182 -1.70 40.68 -5.17
N ILE A 183 -0.48 41.17 -5.30
CA ILE A 183 0.72 40.50 -4.78
C ILE A 183 1.38 41.41 -3.77
N SER A 184 1.62 40.92 -2.57
CA SER A 184 2.29 41.64 -1.47
C SER A 184 3.50 40.86 -0.98
N ILE A 185 4.67 41.49 -1.00
CA ILE A 185 5.92 40.91 -0.50
C ILE A 185 6.46 41.79 0.64
N ARG A 186 6.67 41.19 1.82
CA ARG A 186 7.15 41.89 3.01
C ARG A 186 8.55 41.42 3.41
N GLY A 187 9.42 42.39 3.72
CA GLY A 187 10.74 42.15 4.31
C GLY A 187 11.84 41.85 3.30
N ILE A 188 11.55 41.93 2.00
CA ILE A 188 12.52 41.77 0.92
C ILE A 188 12.06 42.48 -0.34
N THR A 189 13.01 42.95 -1.14
CA THR A 189 12.74 43.60 -2.43
C THR A 189 12.60 42.52 -3.51
N PRO A 190 11.48 42.47 -4.24
CA PRO A 190 11.30 41.55 -5.35
C PRO A 190 12.03 41.99 -6.61
N ASP A 191 12.29 41.02 -7.49
CA ASP A 191 12.82 41.28 -8.81
C ASP A 191 11.83 42.00 -9.72
N SER A 192 12.36 42.76 -10.67
CA SER A 192 11.55 43.32 -11.75
C SER A 192 10.98 42.21 -12.62
N ARG A 193 9.68 42.23 -12.89
CA ARG A 193 9.01 41.21 -13.70
C ARG A 193 8.07 41.85 -14.73
N LYS A 194 7.99 41.26 -15.92
CA LYS A 194 7.03 41.65 -16.96
C LYS A 194 5.61 41.33 -16.48
N GLY A 195 4.66 42.24 -16.70
CA GLY A 195 3.28 42.10 -16.19
C GLY A 195 3.08 42.57 -14.74
N ILE A 196 4.14 42.68 -13.93
CA ILE A 196 4.06 43.08 -12.52
C ILE A 196 4.75 44.43 -12.30
N LYS A 197 3.98 45.43 -11.85
CA LYS A 197 4.52 46.74 -11.48
C LYS A 197 4.51 46.91 -9.97
N TRP A 198 5.69 46.81 -9.37
CA TRP A 198 5.87 46.96 -7.93
C TRP A 198 5.76 48.42 -7.48
N ARG A 199 4.99 48.64 -6.41
CA ARG A 199 4.95 49.88 -5.62
C ARG A 199 5.48 49.59 -4.23
N ALA A 200 6.49 50.34 -3.80
CA ALA A 200 6.97 50.27 -2.42
C ALA A 200 5.98 50.94 -1.46
N ASP A 201 5.77 50.34 -0.31
CA ASP A 201 4.93 50.80 0.80
C ASP A 201 5.62 50.47 2.13
N GLY A 202 6.55 51.34 2.54
CA GLY A 202 7.45 51.06 3.67
C GLY A 202 8.36 49.86 3.38
N ALA A 203 8.26 48.80 4.20
CA ALA A 203 8.98 47.53 4.02
C ALA A 203 8.21 46.50 3.17
N ASN A 204 7.04 46.88 2.64
CA ASN A 204 6.21 46.06 1.78
C ASN A 204 6.38 46.49 0.31
N PHE A 205 6.28 45.55 -0.60
CA PHE A 205 6.16 45.77 -2.03
C PHE A 205 4.83 45.20 -2.50
N ILE A 206 4.02 46.04 -3.14
CA ILE A 206 2.67 45.69 -3.57
C ILE A 206 2.57 45.85 -5.08
N ALA A 207 2.01 44.85 -5.75
CA ALA A 207 1.62 44.93 -7.14
C ALA A 207 0.14 44.57 -7.29
N THR A 208 -0.60 45.35 -8.07
CA THR A 208 -2.01 45.09 -8.37
C THR A 208 -2.24 45.26 -9.86
N GLY A 209 -3.07 44.42 -10.45
CA GLY A 209 -3.39 44.50 -11.86
C GLY A 209 -4.45 43.49 -12.29
N ASN A 210 -4.55 43.30 -13.60
CA ASN A 210 -5.44 42.36 -14.28
C ASN A 210 -4.75 41.86 -15.56
N GLY A 211 -5.17 40.70 -16.07
CA GLY A 211 -4.58 40.05 -17.24
C GLY A 211 -3.64 38.90 -16.88
N GLU A 212 -2.77 38.53 -17.82
CA GLU A 212 -1.80 37.43 -17.67
C GLU A 212 -0.64 37.80 -16.73
N ILE A 213 -0.22 36.84 -15.92
CA ILE A 213 1.05 36.88 -15.18
C ILE A 213 1.99 35.89 -15.88
N ASP A 214 3.04 36.43 -16.49
CA ASP A 214 4.02 35.66 -17.26
C ASP A 214 5.24 35.37 -16.35
N GLY A 215 5.42 34.10 -15.94
CA GLY A 215 6.58 33.44 -15.29
C GLY A 215 6.68 33.37 -13.76
N GLU A 216 7.66 34.02 -13.10
CA GLU A 216 7.96 33.74 -11.68
C GLU A 216 8.02 34.99 -10.78
N ILE A 217 7.66 34.80 -9.50
CA ILE A 217 7.98 35.74 -8.43
C ILE A 217 9.32 35.29 -7.83
N ALA A 218 10.34 36.14 -7.97
CA ALA A 218 11.67 35.85 -7.47
C ALA A 218 12.25 37.00 -6.63
N PHE A 219 13.16 36.62 -5.73
CA PHE A 219 14.03 37.54 -5.00
C PHE A 219 15.27 36.85 -4.44
N ASP A 220 16.37 37.61 -4.34
CA ASP A 220 17.59 37.20 -3.66
C ASP A 220 17.51 37.49 -2.16
N ALA A 221 17.62 36.45 -1.32
CA ALA A 221 17.49 36.58 0.12
C ALA A 221 18.79 36.24 0.87
N PRO A 222 19.69 37.21 1.11
CA PRO A 222 20.88 36.96 1.91
C PRO A 222 20.49 36.62 3.35
N VAL A 223 20.99 35.48 3.86
CA VAL A 223 20.77 35.04 5.24
C VAL A 223 21.83 35.65 6.15
N LYS A 224 21.40 36.12 7.32
CA LYS A 224 22.30 36.63 8.36
C LYS A 224 22.62 35.53 9.36
N ASP A 225 23.87 35.48 9.82
CA ASP A 225 24.27 34.56 10.88
C ASP A 225 23.63 34.92 12.22
N GLY A 226 23.45 33.90 13.05
CA GLY A 226 22.89 34.04 14.38
C GLY A 226 21.75 33.07 14.66
N LEU A 227 21.15 33.28 15.82
CA LEU A 227 20.03 32.51 16.34
C LEU A 227 18.78 33.40 16.34
N THR A 228 17.71 32.96 15.72
CA THR A 228 16.36 33.56 15.84
C THR A 228 15.42 32.54 16.47
N MET A 229 14.34 33.03 17.09
CA MET A 229 13.37 32.19 17.77
C MET A 229 11.95 32.53 17.34
N SER A 230 11.12 31.51 17.18
CA SER A 230 9.69 31.67 16.92
C SER A 230 8.85 30.66 17.70
N GLU A 231 7.56 30.93 17.81
CA GLU A 231 6.62 30.05 18.50
C GLU A 231 5.72 29.33 17.51
N HIS A 232 5.62 28.00 17.68
CA HIS A 232 4.57 27.19 17.09
C HIS A 232 3.43 27.05 18.12
N PRO A 233 2.21 27.52 17.80
CA PRO A 233 1.09 27.45 18.74
C PRO A 233 0.87 26.01 19.24
N GLY A 234 0.71 25.86 20.55
CA GLY A 234 0.52 24.56 21.21
C GLY A 234 1.80 23.73 21.43
N GLU A 235 2.88 24.01 20.69
CA GLU A 235 4.10 23.20 20.68
C GLU A 235 5.32 23.90 21.28
N GLY A 236 5.27 25.23 21.43
CA GLY A 236 6.30 26.02 22.10
C GLY A 236 7.31 26.66 21.14
N ALA A 237 8.51 26.96 21.65
CA ALA A 237 9.51 27.73 20.93
C ALA A 237 10.40 26.85 20.04
N PHE A 238 10.72 27.37 18.86
CA PHE A 238 11.64 26.81 17.88
C PHE A 238 12.73 27.82 17.57
N PHE A 239 13.88 27.32 17.15
CA PHE A 239 14.98 28.14 16.71
C PHE A 239 15.27 27.98 15.21
N GLU A 240 15.87 29.03 14.65
CA GLU A 240 16.58 29.01 13.39
C GLU A 240 18.01 29.49 13.68
N LEU A 241 19.00 28.70 13.25
CA LEU A 241 20.42 28.95 13.50
C LEU A 241 21.17 28.93 12.17
N SER A 242 21.94 29.99 11.90
CA SER A 242 22.79 30.11 10.71
C SER A 242 24.22 30.48 11.08
N GLY A 243 25.19 29.90 10.37
CA GLY A 243 26.62 30.15 10.61
C GLY A 243 27.53 29.61 9.50
N GLU A 244 28.83 29.78 9.68
CA GLU A 244 29.87 29.14 8.86
C GLU A 244 30.11 27.70 9.34
N THR A 245 30.26 26.75 8.43
CA THR A 245 30.60 25.37 8.79
C THR A 245 31.93 25.32 9.53
N PRO A 246 32.09 24.49 10.57
CA PRO A 246 33.35 24.35 11.29
C PRO A 246 34.52 24.05 10.35
N THR A 247 35.61 24.81 10.49
CA THR A 247 36.86 24.55 9.75
C THR A 247 37.55 23.33 10.36
N GLY A 248 37.73 22.28 9.57
CA GLY A 248 38.49 21.09 10.00
C GLY A 248 37.68 19.84 10.32
N ALA A 249 36.46 19.69 9.80
CA ALA A 249 35.87 18.34 9.70
C ALA A 249 36.87 17.44 8.97
N GLY A 250 37.33 16.40 9.65
CA GLY A 250 38.41 15.54 9.18
C GLY A 250 38.13 15.04 7.77
N ASP A 251 39.16 15.07 6.94
CA ASP A 251 39.21 14.47 5.60
C ASP A 251 39.13 12.94 5.70
N SER A 252 38.01 12.41 6.19
CA SER A 252 37.69 10.98 6.14
C SER A 252 37.29 10.54 4.73
N SER A 253 37.29 11.47 3.75
CA SER A 253 36.95 11.22 2.35
C SER A 253 38.01 10.41 1.59
N LYS A 254 39.18 10.17 2.18
CA LYS A 254 40.25 9.40 1.53
C LYS A 254 40.02 7.89 1.58
N GLY A 255 39.79 7.32 0.41
CA GLY A 255 40.31 6.00 0.02
C GLY A 255 39.30 4.92 -0.33
N ALA A 256 38.01 5.11 -0.06
CA ALA A 256 36.99 4.10 -0.34
C ALA A 256 35.65 4.72 -0.73
N LEU A 257 34.98 4.05 -1.67
CA LEU A 257 33.68 4.42 -2.19
C LEU A 257 32.77 3.20 -2.16
N THR A 258 31.63 3.35 -1.50
CA THR A 258 30.51 2.41 -1.60
C THR A 258 29.39 3.08 -2.38
N ILE A 259 28.80 2.38 -3.34
CA ILE A 259 27.62 2.84 -4.06
C ILE A 259 26.48 1.87 -3.72
N ALA A 260 25.46 2.36 -3.04
CA ALA A 260 24.17 1.70 -2.94
C ALA A 260 23.30 2.13 -4.12
N TRP A 261 22.86 1.15 -4.90
CA TRP A 261 22.12 1.35 -6.13
C TRP A 261 20.80 0.60 -6.04
N ASP A 262 19.71 1.36 -6.07
CA ASP A 262 18.36 0.84 -6.10
C ASP A 262 18.07 0.21 -7.47
N ARG A 263 17.76 -1.08 -7.47
CA ARG A 263 17.42 -1.85 -8.68
C ARG A 263 15.99 -2.37 -8.65
N SER A 264 15.09 -1.69 -7.94
CA SER A 264 13.66 -1.99 -7.95
C SER A 264 12.98 -1.62 -9.28
N VAL A 265 11.81 -2.18 -9.55
CA VAL A 265 11.04 -1.88 -10.77
C VAL A 265 10.60 -0.41 -10.82
N SER A 266 10.41 0.23 -9.66
CA SER A 266 10.02 1.65 -9.59
C SER A 266 11.05 2.61 -10.17
N ARG A 267 12.29 2.16 -10.39
CA ARG A 267 13.39 2.99 -10.94
C ARG A 267 13.43 3.00 -12.47
N LEU A 268 12.56 2.26 -13.14
CA LEU A 268 12.62 2.08 -14.61
C LEU A 268 12.31 3.36 -15.40
N ASP A 269 11.67 4.36 -14.80
CA ASP A 269 11.35 5.66 -15.40
C ASP A 269 12.37 6.77 -15.03
N ASP A 270 13.41 6.44 -14.26
CA ASP A 270 14.46 7.38 -13.84
C ASP A 270 15.54 7.65 -14.91
N GLU A 271 16.40 8.65 -14.63
CA GLU A 271 17.55 9.03 -15.46
C GLU A 271 18.76 8.06 -15.32
N LEU A 272 18.51 6.74 -15.33
CA LEU A 272 19.50 5.69 -14.98
C LEU A 272 20.84 5.80 -15.73
N VAL A 273 20.81 6.18 -17.00
CA VAL A 273 22.02 6.37 -17.82
C VAL A 273 22.87 7.52 -17.28
N ARG A 274 22.22 8.62 -16.87
CA ARG A 274 22.89 9.79 -16.32
C ARG A 274 23.43 9.49 -14.92
N GLU A 275 22.65 8.81 -14.09
CA GLU A 275 23.08 8.37 -12.77
C GLU A 275 24.33 7.48 -12.83
N ALA A 276 24.36 6.52 -13.76
CA ALA A 276 25.53 5.68 -13.97
C ALA A 276 26.75 6.52 -14.40
N GLY A 277 26.55 7.54 -15.25
CA GLY A 277 27.59 8.50 -15.63
C GLY A 277 28.13 9.32 -14.44
N LEU A 278 27.23 9.79 -13.57
CA LEU A 278 27.58 10.49 -12.33
C LEU A 278 28.34 9.59 -11.36
N ALA A 279 27.89 8.36 -11.15
CA ALA A 279 28.58 7.36 -10.34
C ALA A 279 30.04 7.16 -10.77
N GLU A 280 30.27 7.02 -12.07
CA GLU A 280 31.63 6.92 -12.61
C GLU A 280 32.45 8.20 -12.43
N LYS A 281 31.85 9.38 -12.69
CA LYS A 281 32.54 10.67 -12.58
C LYS A 281 32.97 10.92 -11.13
N ILE A 282 32.08 10.68 -10.17
CA ILE A 282 32.39 10.80 -8.74
C ILE A 282 33.50 9.82 -8.33
N ALA A 283 33.43 8.56 -8.77
CA ALA A 283 34.47 7.57 -8.47
C ALA A 283 35.85 7.98 -9.03
N ARG A 284 35.90 8.52 -10.24
CA ARG A 284 37.14 9.04 -10.86
C ARG A 284 37.69 10.24 -10.10
N GLU A 285 36.84 11.18 -9.70
CA GLU A 285 37.27 12.39 -8.98
C GLU A 285 37.73 12.09 -7.54
N LEU A 286 37.16 11.07 -6.88
CA LEU A 286 37.68 10.54 -5.61
C LEU A 286 39.03 9.81 -5.76
N GLY A 287 39.44 9.48 -6.98
CA GLY A 287 40.70 8.77 -7.24
C GLY A 287 40.73 7.33 -6.75
N VAL A 288 39.56 6.68 -6.58
CA VAL A 288 39.49 5.27 -6.17
C VAL A 288 39.73 4.34 -7.35
N SER A 289 40.35 3.18 -7.11
CA SER A 289 40.57 2.17 -8.16
C SER A 289 39.38 1.21 -8.33
N SER A 290 38.60 1.04 -7.27
CA SER A 290 37.45 0.14 -7.21
C SER A 290 36.35 0.69 -6.31
N VAL A 291 35.12 0.26 -6.57
CA VAL A 291 33.90 0.62 -5.84
C VAL A 291 33.30 -0.64 -5.23
N ARG A 292 32.86 -0.54 -3.96
CA ARG A 292 31.95 -1.53 -3.37
C ARG A 292 30.53 -1.18 -3.83
N LEU A 293 30.01 -1.92 -4.79
CA LEU A 293 28.66 -1.74 -5.31
C LEU A 293 27.69 -2.63 -4.52
N VAL A 294 26.71 -2.02 -3.88
CA VAL A 294 25.59 -2.66 -3.19
C VAL A 294 24.35 -2.47 -4.05
N LEU A 295 23.86 -3.54 -4.67
CA LEU A 295 22.60 -3.55 -5.41
C LEU A 295 21.49 -3.98 -4.46
N PHE A 296 20.44 -3.18 -4.32
CA PHE A 296 19.33 -3.50 -3.41
C PHE A 296 17.98 -3.29 -4.07
N ASP A 297 17.00 -4.02 -3.55
CA ASP A 297 15.58 -4.01 -3.88
C ASP A 297 14.90 -4.83 -2.76
N SER A 298 13.68 -5.33 -2.98
CA SER A 298 12.97 -6.22 -2.05
C SER A 298 13.62 -7.59 -1.82
N GLY A 299 14.49 -8.06 -2.70
CA GLY A 299 15.34 -9.25 -2.50
C GLY A 299 16.56 -8.98 -1.61
N GLN A 300 17.41 -10.00 -1.46
CA GLN A 300 18.66 -9.83 -0.71
C GLN A 300 19.62 -8.86 -1.43
N ALA A 301 20.18 -7.92 -0.66
CA ALA A 301 21.19 -7.00 -1.16
C ALA A 301 22.42 -7.75 -1.67
N GLU A 302 22.88 -7.39 -2.87
CA GLU A 302 24.03 -8.01 -3.53
C GLU A 302 25.24 -7.07 -3.48
N ILE A 303 26.38 -7.59 -3.04
CA ILE A 303 27.60 -6.79 -2.85
C ILE A 303 28.67 -7.25 -3.85
N ARG A 304 29.18 -6.32 -4.65
CA ARG A 304 30.21 -6.54 -5.67
C ARG A 304 31.37 -5.57 -5.48
N ASN A 305 32.60 -6.00 -5.77
CA ASN A 305 33.73 -5.10 -5.94
C ASN A 305 33.96 -4.88 -7.44
N VAL A 306 33.82 -3.63 -7.90
CA VAL A 306 33.85 -3.27 -9.33
C VAL A 306 34.99 -2.30 -9.58
N ALA A 307 35.82 -2.54 -10.59
CA ALA A 307 36.84 -1.56 -10.98
C ALA A 307 36.16 -0.32 -11.60
N VAL A 308 36.65 0.89 -11.30
CA VAL A 308 36.00 2.14 -11.77
C VAL A 308 35.84 2.18 -13.29
N LYS A 309 36.80 1.62 -14.04
CA LYS A 309 36.75 1.53 -15.51
C LYS A 309 35.61 0.65 -16.06
N ASP A 310 35.08 -0.27 -15.25
CA ASP A 310 34.04 -1.23 -15.65
C ASP A 310 32.67 -0.84 -15.06
N LEU A 311 32.61 0.19 -14.21
CA LEU A 311 31.44 0.55 -13.41
C LEU A 311 30.21 0.88 -14.26
N GLY A 312 30.31 1.76 -15.26
CA GLY A 312 29.17 2.10 -16.12
C GLY A 312 28.70 0.92 -16.96
N GLY A 313 29.61 0.02 -17.36
CA GLY A 313 29.25 -1.24 -18.01
C GLY A 313 28.48 -2.19 -17.10
N VAL A 314 28.85 -2.27 -15.81
CA VAL A 314 28.12 -3.06 -14.81
C VAL A 314 26.75 -2.44 -14.53
N LEU A 315 26.68 -1.13 -14.27
CA LEU A 315 25.43 -0.41 -13.98
C LEU A 315 24.46 -0.44 -15.16
N GLY A 316 24.96 -0.29 -16.40
CA GLY A 316 24.14 -0.39 -17.61
C GLY A 316 23.58 -1.79 -17.90
N ASN A 317 24.05 -2.82 -17.20
CA ASN A 317 23.57 -4.20 -17.29
C ASN A 317 22.88 -4.68 -16.01
N VAL A 318 22.58 -3.78 -15.06
CA VAL A 318 21.79 -4.13 -13.86
C VAL A 318 20.39 -4.56 -14.31
N ARG A 319 19.95 -5.73 -13.82
CA ARG A 319 18.56 -6.17 -13.94
C ARG A 319 17.75 -5.49 -12.85
N TYR A 320 16.74 -4.74 -13.24
CA TYR A 320 15.74 -4.19 -12.33
C TYR A 320 14.68 -5.24 -12.09
N ALA A 321 14.37 -5.51 -10.82
CA ALA A 321 13.41 -6.52 -10.40
C ALA A 321 13.15 -6.37 -8.90
N GLY A 322 12.00 -6.84 -8.44
CA GLY A 322 11.57 -6.64 -7.06
C GLY A 322 10.82 -5.33 -6.88
N GLY A 323 10.05 -5.24 -5.79
CA GLY A 323 9.59 -3.97 -5.24
C GLY A 323 10.74 -3.19 -4.59
N THR A 324 10.53 -1.92 -4.26
CA THR A 324 11.47 -1.11 -3.47
C THR A 324 11.37 -1.42 -1.98
N SER A 325 12.44 -1.98 -1.43
CA SER A 325 12.60 -2.20 0.02
C SER A 325 13.98 -1.75 0.47
N PHE A 326 14.05 -1.24 1.70
CA PHE A 326 15.31 -0.85 2.34
C PHE A 326 15.75 -1.88 3.39
N ASP A 327 15.00 -2.99 3.53
CA ASP A 327 15.33 -4.07 4.44
C ASP A 327 16.74 -4.63 4.16
N GLY A 328 17.56 -4.73 5.18
CA GLY A 328 18.94 -5.22 5.10
C GLY A 328 19.94 -4.23 4.49
N LEU A 329 19.53 -3.05 4.02
CA LEU A 329 20.45 -2.08 3.43
C LEU A 329 21.43 -1.52 4.47
N ALA A 330 20.96 -1.20 5.68
CA ALA A 330 21.84 -0.72 6.74
C ALA A 330 22.93 -1.76 7.08
N LYS A 331 22.55 -3.04 7.10
CA LYS A 331 23.48 -4.16 7.28
C LYS A 331 24.48 -4.29 6.12
N ALA A 332 24.03 -4.17 4.88
CA ALA A 332 24.90 -4.23 3.69
C ALA A 332 25.94 -3.09 3.67
N LEU A 333 25.57 -1.94 4.25
CA LEU A 333 26.40 -0.75 4.39
C LEU A 333 27.31 -0.74 5.64
N ALA A 334 27.11 -1.64 6.61
CA ALA A 334 27.82 -1.61 7.90
C ALA A 334 29.36 -1.64 7.76
N ASP A 335 29.90 -2.41 6.81
CA ASP A 335 31.34 -2.51 6.56
C ASP A 335 31.90 -1.40 5.65
N SER A 336 31.07 -0.42 5.29
CA SER A 336 31.46 0.67 4.39
C SER A 336 32.28 1.72 5.15
N ASN A 337 33.23 2.34 4.45
CA ASN A 337 34.04 3.43 4.96
C ASN A 337 34.23 4.51 3.88
N GLY A 338 34.75 5.68 4.28
CA GLY A 338 34.92 6.80 3.37
C GLY A 338 33.58 7.41 2.94
N THR A 339 33.26 7.36 1.65
CA THR A 339 32.01 7.91 1.10
C THR A 339 31.06 6.79 0.68
N CYS A 340 29.80 6.89 1.07
CA CYS A 340 28.70 6.11 0.52
C CYS A 340 27.85 7.01 -0.36
N ILE A 341 27.47 6.53 -1.54
CA ILE A 341 26.51 7.20 -2.42
C ILE A 341 25.30 6.29 -2.56
N LEU A 342 24.12 6.81 -2.28
CA LEU A 342 22.85 6.10 -2.41
C LEU A 342 22.06 6.69 -3.58
N PHE A 343 21.83 5.89 -4.62
CA PHE A 343 20.97 6.23 -5.76
C PHE A 343 19.59 5.57 -5.55
N THR A 344 18.57 6.38 -5.26
CA THR A 344 17.18 5.96 -5.00
C THR A 344 16.27 7.19 -4.95
N ASP A 345 14.96 7.00 -5.12
CA ASP A 345 13.94 8.00 -4.85
C ASP A 345 13.52 8.06 -3.37
N GLY A 346 13.98 7.11 -2.54
CA GLY A 346 13.70 7.09 -1.09
C GLY A 346 12.31 6.57 -0.70
N ARG A 347 11.55 6.02 -1.65
CA ARG A 347 10.19 5.50 -1.44
C ARG A 347 10.21 3.99 -1.28
N ALA A 348 9.69 3.49 -0.16
CA ALA A 348 9.43 2.06 -0.01
C ALA A 348 8.07 1.69 -0.58
N THR A 349 7.99 0.57 -1.27
CA THR A 349 6.73 -0.07 -1.69
C THR A 349 6.43 -1.33 -0.88
N ILE A 350 7.46 -1.91 -0.24
CA ILE A 350 7.32 -3.06 0.65
C ILE A 350 8.31 -2.98 1.83
N GLY A 351 7.79 -3.24 3.03
CA GLY A 351 8.56 -3.19 4.27
C GLY A 351 8.78 -1.76 4.78
N ASN A 352 9.45 -1.66 5.92
CA ASN A 352 9.75 -0.38 6.56
C ASN A 352 11.14 0.10 6.12
N ARG A 353 11.32 1.41 5.97
CA ARG A 353 12.64 1.98 5.71
C ARG A 353 13.53 1.90 6.94
N GLU A 354 14.72 1.35 6.75
CA GLU A 354 15.72 1.24 7.81
C GLU A 354 16.40 2.59 8.08
N ASN A 355 16.82 2.79 9.34
CA ASN A 355 17.73 3.87 9.68
C ASN A 355 19.17 3.48 9.28
N LEU A 356 19.75 4.21 8.33
CA LEU A 356 21.07 3.92 7.78
C LEU A 356 22.24 4.36 8.69
N SER A 357 21.97 4.98 9.85
CA SER A 357 22.97 5.50 10.80
C SER A 357 24.07 4.51 11.25
N ALA A 358 23.89 3.20 11.02
CA ALA A 358 24.91 2.18 11.27
C ALA A 358 26.03 2.12 10.21
N ALA A 359 25.92 2.85 9.10
CA ALA A 359 26.94 2.86 8.06
C ALA A 359 28.22 3.57 8.53
N GLY A 360 29.40 2.95 8.35
CA GLY A 360 30.70 3.51 8.74
C GLY A 360 31.25 4.61 7.80
N CYS A 361 30.39 5.21 6.99
CA CYS A 361 30.74 6.12 5.89
C CYS A 361 29.89 7.39 5.91
N ARG A 362 30.38 8.43 5.24
CA ARG A 362 29.59 9.63 4.94
C ARG A 362 28.60 9.34 3.82
N LEU A 363 27.29 9.53 4.06
CA LEU A 363 26.25 9.24 3.06
C LEU A 363 25.89 10.46 2.21
N VAL A 364 26.04 10.34 0.90
CA VAL A 364 25.47 11.24 -0.10
C VAL A 364 24.28 10.53 -0.74
N ALA A 365 23.08 11.08 -0.63
CA ALA A 365 21.90 10.56 -1.31
C ALA A 365 21.68 11.34 -2.61
N LEU A 366 21.50 10.64 -3.73
CA LEU A 366 21.22 11.20 -5.05
C LEU A 366 19.86 10.69 -5.52
N GLY A 367 18.94 11.61 -5.81
CA GLY A 367 17.62 11.30 -6.34
C GLY A 367 17.40 11.98 -7.70
N SER A 368 16.91 11.22 -8.67
CA SER A 368 16.59 11.67 -10.04
C SER A 368 15.10 11.91 -10.28
N GLY A 369 14.24 11.26 -9.51
CA GLY A 369 12.80 11.26 -9.73
C GLY A 369 12.12 12.51 -9.20
N GLN A 370 11.11 13.01 -9.93
CA GLN A 370 10.28 14.15 -9.49
C GLN A 370 9.54 13.85 -8.18
N GLU A 371 9.27 12.59 -7.86
CA GLU A 371 8.59 12.15 -6.64
C GLU A 371 9.56 11.61 -5.56
N SER A 372 10.79 12.10 -5.48
CA SER A 372 11.74 11.64 -4.45
C SER A 372 11.28 12.03 -3.03
N ASP A 373 11.34 11.11 -2.05
CA ASP A 373 11.13 11.41 -0.61
C ASP A 373 12.34 12.16 -0.04
N ARG A 374 12.45 13.43 -0.43
CA ARG A 374 13.51 14.36 -0.05
C ARG A 374 13.65 14.46 1.46
N ALA A 375 12.55 14.54 2.20
CA ALA A 375 12.58 14.74 3.64
C ALA A 375 13.28 13.58 4.35
N TRP A 376 12.98 12.34 3.93
CA TRP A 376 13.64 11.14 4.43
C TRP A 376 15.12 11.07 3.97
N LEU A 377 15.40 11.26 2.68
CA LEU A 377 16.77 11.18 2.14
C LEU A 377 17.72 12.23 2.75
N GLU A 378 17.25 13.48 2.89
CA GLU A 378 17.97 14.54 3.60
C GLU A 378 18.26 14.13 5.04
N GLY A 379 17.27 13.55 5.73
CA GLY A 379 17.42 13.11 7.13
C GLY A 379 18.46 12.00 7.28
N GLN A 380 18.42 10.97 6.43
CA GLN A 380 19.39 9.87 6.44
C GLN A 380 20.81 10.36 6.13
N ALA A 381 20.97 11.11 5.02
CA ALA A 381 22.27 11.65 4.62
C ALA A 381 22.85 12.53 5.73
N ARG A 382 22.00 13.31 6.41
CA ARG A 382 22.40 14.19 7.50
C ARG A 382 22.87 13.44 8.73
N MET A 383 22.16 12.39 9.17
CA MET A 383 22.58 11.56 10.30
C MET A 383 23.97 10.94 10.10
N LEU A 384 24.35 10.70 8.85
CA LEU A 384 25.66 10.16 8.44
C LEU A 384 26.63 11.26 7.95
N GLY A 385 26.39 12.54 8.26
CA GLY A 385 27.33 13.63 7.98
C GLY A 385 27.52 13.99 6.50
N GLY A 386 26.61 13.59 5.61
CA GLY A 386 26.61 13.98 4.21
C GLY A 386 25.39 14.84 3.84
N THR A 387 24.95 14.73 2.59
CA THR A 387 23.92 15.59 1.99
C THR A 387 23.05 14.81 1.01
N PHE A 388 21.81 15.27 0.81
CA PHE A 388 21.00 14.89 -0.34
C PHE A 388 21.26 15.87 -1.49
N VAL A 389 21.25 15.36 -2.72
CA VAL A 389 21.31 16.15 -3.94
C VAL A 389 20.22 15.66 -4.89
N ASP A 390 19.30 16.55 -5.22
CA ASP A 390 18.35 16.38 -6.31
C ASP A 390 19.08 16.64 -7.63
N ILE A 391 19.19 15.61 -8.48
CA ILE A 391 19.88 15.73 -9.77
C ILE A 391 18.94 16.22 -10.89
N GLY A 392 17.63 16.30 -10.62
CA GLY A 392 16.62 16.84 -11.53
C GLY A 392 16.87 18.33 -11.82
N GLY A 393 17.34 18.62 -13.04
CA GLY A 393 17.65 19.97 -13.52
C GLY A 393 19.00 20.55 -13.07
N ALA A 394 19.75 19.86 -12.20
CA ALA A 394 21.10 20.28 -11.79
C ALA A 394 22.14 19.98 -12.90
N LYS A 395 23.28 20.68 -12.93
CA LYS A 395 24.39 20.35 -13.84
C LYS A 395 25.27 19.27 -13.23
N ASP A 396 25.80 18.35 -14.04
CA ASP A 396 26.61 17.23 -13.54
C ASP A 396 27.87 17.70 -12.79
N GLU A 397 28.51 18.81 -13.19
CA GLU A 397 29.64 19.39 -12.44
C GLU A 397 29.25 19.83 -11.03
N GLU A 398 28.06 20.41 -10.87
CA GLU A 398 27.54 20.88 -9.59
C GLU A 398 27.18 19.69 -8.69
N VAL A 399 26.51 18.67 -9.23
CA VAL A 399 26.17 17.44 -8.52
C VAL A 399 27.43 16.77 -7.98
N VAL A 400 28.45 16.61 -8.83
CA VAL A 400 29.71 15.99 -8.42
C VAL A 400 30.41 16.82 -7.36
N GLN A 401 30.48 18.14 -7.54
CA GLN A 401 31.07 19.04 -6.54
C GLN A 401 30.37 18.91 -5.17
N LEU A 402 29.04 18.88 -5.15
CA LEU A 402 28.25 18.71 -3.93
C LEU A 402 28.49 17.33 -3.29
N ALA A 403 28.51 16.25 -4.08
CA ALA A 403 28.77 14.90 -3.58
C ALA A 403 30.16 14.77 -2.92
N LEU A 404 31.16 15.45 -3.46
CA LEU A 404 32.53 15.41 -2.97
C LEU A 404 32.80 16.34 -1.78
N THR A 405 31.95 17.35 -1.56
CA THR A 405 32.15 18.33 -0.49
C THR A 405 31.66 17.76 0.85
N PRO A 406 32.53 17.63 1.89
CA PRO A 406 32.08 17.21 3.21
C PRO A 406 31.14 18.25 3.83
N SER A 407 30.00 17.80 4.35
CA SER A 407 29.05 18.68 5.07
C SER A 407 29.34 18.65 6.57
N ALA A 408 30.15 19.60 7.03
CA ALA A 408 30.42 19.78 8.45
C ALA A 408 29.33 20.67 9.07
N LEU A 409 28.31 20.10 9.70
CA LEU A 409 27.43 20.91 10.57
C LEU A 409 27.95 20.88 12.00
N PRO A 410 27.73 21.95 12.76
CA PRO A 410 28.16 22.01 14.15
C PRO A 410 27.42 21.01 15.02
N THR A 411 28.00 20.70 16.18
CA THR A 411 27.32 19.96 17.25
C THR A 411 26.38 20.92 17.97
N VAL A 412 25.09 20.58 18.03
CA VAL A 412 24.08 21.37 18.75
C VAL A 412 23.63 20.64 20.00
N THR A 413 23.82 21.25 21.17
CA THR A 413 23.41 20.69 22.46
C THR A 413 22.66 21.70 23.33
N ASP A 414 21.98 21.23 24.37
CA ASP A 414 21.54 22.08 25.48
C ASP A 414 22.71 22.40 26.43
N SER A 415 22.46 23.21 27.47
CA SER A 415 23.48 23.52 28.49
C SER A 415 23.89 22.34 29.38
N ASN A 416 23.17 21.22 29.34
CA ASN A 416 23.55 19.95 29.97
C ASN A 416 24.32 19.01 29.01
N LYS A 417 24.73 19.51 27.83
CA LYS A 417 25.42 18.75 26.78
C LYS A 417 24.59 17.60 26.18
N ARG A 418 23.27 17.64 26.31
CA ARG A 418 22.37 16.71 25.61
C ARG A 418 22.18 17.18 24.18
N ALA A 419 22.28 16.27 23.23
CA ALA A 419 22.06 16.58 21.82
C ALA A 419 20.66 17.17 21.60
N VAL A 420 20.58 18.20 20.77
CA VAL A 420 19.32 18.78 20.32
C VAL A 420 19.07 18.31 18.90
N GLU A 421 17.86 17.79 18.65
CA GLU A 421 17.46 17.37 17.32
C GLU A 421 17.35 18.59 16.40
N VAL A 422 17.90 18.49 15.19
CA VAL A 422 17.92 19.57 14.22
C VAL A 422 17.60 19.06 12.83
N ARG A 423 16.86 19.87 12.07
CA ARG A 423 16.74 19.76 10.61
C ARG A 423 17.71 20.72 9.95
N ALA A 424 18.53 20.22 9.04
CA ALA A 424 19.32 21.05 8.17
C ALA A 424 18.46 21.64 7.04
N LEU A 425 18.68 22.90 6.72
CA LEU A 425 18.06 23.59 5.59
C LEU A 425 19.11 23.83 4.49
N PRO A 426 18.70 23.99 3.22
CA PRO A 426 19.60 24.35 2.12
C PRO A 426 20.51 25.53 2.47
N ALA A 427 21.81 25.41 2.22
CA ALA A 427 22.78 26.45 2.54
C ALA A 427 23.93 26.47 1.52
N ALA A 428 24.49 27.65 1.29
CA ALA A 428 25.67 27.86 0.48
C ALA A 428 26.84 27.01 0.98
N ASN A 429 27.74 26.66 0.07
CA ASN A 429 28.99 25.97 0.40
C ASN A 429 29.74 26.66 1.55
N GLY A 430 30.14 25.85 2.55
CA GLY A 430 30.83 26.34 3.73
C GLY A 430 29.93 27.03 4.77
N ARG A 431 28.60 26.95 4.62
CA ARG A 431 27.63 27.48 5.58
C ARG A 431 26.66 26.40 6.04
N TYR A 432 26.09 26.60 7.22
CA TYR A 432 25.01 25.75 7.72
C TYR A 432 23.78 26.59 8.07
N ARG A 433 22.62 25.94 7.95
CA ARG A 433 21.34 26.44 8.43
C ARG A 433 20.60 25.30 9.10
N LEU A 434 20.13 25.54 10.32
CA LEU A 434 19.47 24.55 11.16
C LEU A 434 18.17 25.12 11.72
N VAL A 435 17.15 24.27 11.81
CA VAL A 435 15.95 24.54 12.61
C VAL A 435 15.72 23.41 13.60
N GLY A 436 15.17 23.70 14.76
CA GLY A 436 14.89 22.70 15.78
C GLY A 436 14.08 23.24 16.95
N PRO A 437 13.54 22.35 17.80
CA PRO A 437 12.85 22.75 19.02
C PRO A 437 13.82 23.43 19.99
N MET A 438 13.37 24.49 20.63
CA MET A 438 14.17 25.16 21.66
C MET A 438 14.17 24.32 22.95
N PRO A 439 15.34 24.05 23.55
CA PRO A 439 15.41 23.38 24.84
C PRO A 439 14.60 24.10 25.93
N GLN A 440 14.02 23.35 26.88
CA GLN A 440 13.18 23.90 27.96
C GLN A 440 13.91 24.92 28.86
N ASN A 441 15.23 24.78 29.01
CA ASN A 441 16.07 25.71 29.76
C ASN A 441 16.40 27.00 28.98
N GLY A 442 16.03 27.09 27.69
CA GLY A 442 16.21 28.28 26.86
C GLY A 442 17.64 28.56 26.42
N GLU A 443 18.57 27.62 26.59
CA GLU A 443 19.99 27.78 26.22
C GLU A 443 20.41 26.77 25.15
N LEU A 444 20.97 27.28 24.06
CA LEU A 444 21.52 26.48 22.96
C LEU A 444 23.05 26.62 22.92
N MET A 445 23.73 25.49 22.83
CA MET A 445 25.18 25.39 22.70
C MET A 445 25.52 24.91 21.30
N VAL A 446 26.42 25.62 20.61
CA VAL A 446 26.93 25.27 19.28
C VAL A 446 28.42 25.02 19.43
N ASP A 447 28.87 23.80 19.17
CA ASP A 447 30.24 23.33 19.41
C ASP A 447 30.74 23.66 20.84
N GLY A 448 29.84 23.56 21.82
CA GLY A 448 30.14 23.84 23.22
C GLY A 448 30.17 25.33 23.59
N VAL A 449 29.80 26.23 22.68
CA VAL A 449 29.69 27.67 22.92
C VAL A 449 28.23 28.10 23.01
N ALA A 450 27.84 28.81 24.07
CA ALA A 450 26.49 29.32 24.23
C ALA A 450 26.18 30.41 23.18
N ILE A 451 25.09 30.24 22.44
CA ILE A 451 24.61 31.21 21.45
C ILE A 451 23.37 31.93 21.98
N ARG A 452 23.33 33.25 21.81
CA ARG A 452 22.18 34.09 22.21
C ARG A 452 21.31 34.42 21.01
N ALA A 453 20.00 34.50 21.24
CA ALA A 453 19.06 34.96 20.24
C ALA A 453 19.39 36.41 19.83
N SER A 454 19.49 36.63 18.52
CA SER A 454 19.74 37.94 17.90
C SER A 454 18.50 38.85 17.89
N SER A 455 17.32 38.31 18.18
CA SER A 455 16.04 39.01 18.21
C SER A 455 15.11 38.43 19.28
N PRO A 456 14.08 39.17 19.70
CA PRO A 456 12.99 38.61 20.51
C PRO A 456 12.28 37.45 19.80
N LEU A 457 11.61 36.61 20.60
CA LEU A 457 10.73 35.53 20.13
C LEU A 457 9.62 36.11 19.22
N ILE A 458 9.44 35.49 18.04
CA ILE A 458 8.37 35.85 17.11
C ILE A 458 7.15 34.96 17.38
N PRO A 459 6.04 35.50 17.93
CA PRO A 459 4.85 34.71 18.21
C PRO A 459 4.14 34.28 16.92
N ASN A 460 3.51 33.10 16.95
CA ASN A 460 2.68 32.55 15.85
C ASN A 460 3.40 32.42 14.49
N PHE A 461 4.73 32.28 14.49
CA PHE A 461 5.50 32.01 13.27
C PHE A 461 5.93 30.54 13.26
N THR A 462 5.10 29.71 12.64
CA THR A 462 5.19 28.24 12.67
C THR A 462 6.29 27.66 11.78
N ALA A 463 6.89 28.44 10.88
CA ALA A 463 7.73 27.90 9.80
C ALA A 463 8.90 27.02 10.27
N PRO A 464 9.71 27.39 11.29
CA PRO A 464 10.75 26.50 11.79
C PRO A 464 10.20 25.17 12.33
N GLY A 465 9.10 25.23 13.08
CA GLY A 465 8.43 24.05 13.64
C GLY A 465 7.83 23.14 12.57
N ALA A 466 7.16 23.71 11.58
CA ALA A 466 6.60 22.97 10.44
C ALA A 466 7.69 22.28 9.61
N LEU A 467 8.80 22.97 9.34
CA LEU A 467 9.94 22.36 8.63
C LEU A 467 10.56 21.23 9.46
N TRP A 468 10.85 21.45 10.74
CA TRP A 468 11.39 20.40 11.60
C TRP A 468 10.46 19.18 11.67
N ALA A 469 9.16 19.42 11.91
CA ALA A 469 8.16 18.37 12.04
C ALA A 469 7.96 17.54 10.76
N ALA A 470 7.95 18.18 9.59
CA ALA A 470 7.81 17.45 8.32
C ALA A 470 8.94 16.43 8.11
N GLN A 471 10.19 16.76 8.48
CA GLN A 471 11.29 15.81 8.43
C GLN A 471 11.17 14.74 9.53
N HIS A 472 10.82 15.13 10.75
CA HIS A 472 10.62 14.18 11.84
C HIS A 472 9.57 13.12 11.48
N ILE A 473 8.42 13.56 10.96
CA ILE A 473 7.36 12.68 10.45
C ILE A 473 7.88 11.81 9.31
N ALA A 474 8.60 12.36 8.34
CA ALA A 474 9.13 11.57 7.22
C ALA A 474 10.08 10.44 7.67
N LEU A 475 10.85 10.65 8.75
CA LEU A 475 11.77 9.67 9.33
C LEU A 475 11.07 8.62 10.19
N SER A 476 9.90 8.92 10.75
CA SER A 476 9.15 8.01 11.64
C SER A 476 7.91 7.39 11.00
N ARG A 477 7.49 7.84 9.81
CA ARG A 477 6.19 7.48 9.22
C ARG A 477 5.98 5.99 9.02
N ASP A 478 7.05 5.24 8.74
CA ASP A 478 6.95 3.79 8.48
C ASP A 478 6.65 3.00 9.76
N ALA A 479 6.85 3.60 10.94
CA ALA A 479 6.45 3.03 12.22
C ALA A 479 5.01 3.42 12.63
N MET A 480 4.36 4.33 11.88
CA MET A 480 3.05 4.89 12.22
C MET A 480 1.95 4.23 11.40
N GLY A 481 0.81 3.97 12.04
CA GLY A 481 -0.44 3.69 11.31
C GLY A 481 -0.95 4.93 10.58
N SER A 482 -1.90 4.74 9.66
CA SER A 482 -2.45 5.84 8.85
C SER A 482 -3.09 6.96 9.69
N GLU A 483 -3.78 6.61 10.78
CA GLU A 483 -4.39 7.56 11.70
C GLU A 483 -3.34 8.29 12.56
N GLU A 484 -2.33 7.58 13.07
CA GLU A 484 -1.23 8.20 13.83
C GLU A 484 -0.45 9.19 12.96
N LEU A 485 -0.19 8.84 11.70
CA LEU A 485 0.42 9.75 10.72
C LEU A 485 -0.43 11.02 10.54
N ALA A 486 -1.75 10.86 10.39
CA ALA A 486 -2.67 12.00 10.28
C ALA A 486 -2.74 12.84 11.57
N GLU A 487 -2.64 12.22 12.75
CA GLU A 487 -2.56 12.91 14.03
C GLU A 487 -1.29 13.77 14.15
N GLN A 488 -0.13 13.21 13.79
CA GLN A 488 1.13 13.96 13.78
C GLN A 488 1.05 15.12 12.78
N ALA A 489 0.55 14.86 11.56
CA ALA A 489 0.33 15.90 10.55
C ALA A 489 -0.59 17.02 11.06
N ARG A 490 -1.71 16.68 11.71
CA ARG A 490 -2.65 17.64 12.33
C ARG A 490 -1.98 18.47 13.42
N ARG A 491 -1.25 17.84 14.33
CA ARG A 491 -0.57 18.49 15.46
C ARG A 491 0.35 19.61 15.00
N TRP A 492 1.13 19.35 13.96
CA TRP A 492 2.09 20.30 13.39
C TRP A 492 1.53 21.17 12.27
N SER A 493 0.27 20.95 11.88
CA SER A 493 -0.35 21.58 10.70
C SER A 493 0.55 21.48 9.48
N VAL A 494 1.01 20.27 9.16
CA VAL A 494 1.86 19.98 7.99
C VAL A 494 1.20 18.92 7.14
N ALA A 495 1.02 19.21 5.85
CA ALA A 495 0.64 18.17 4.91
C ALA A 495 1.87 17.34 4.56
N VAL A 496 1.70 16.02 4.60
CA VAL A 496 2.72 15.04 4.23
C VAL A 496 2.08 13.99 3.31
N PRO A 497 2.85 13.35 2.42
CA PRO A 497 2.33 12.27 1.57
C PRO A 497 1.65 11.17 2.40
N GLY A 498 0.41 10.83 2.04
CA GLY A 498 -0.45 9.90 2.78
C GLY A 498 -1.50 10.57 3.67
N VAL A 499 -1.48 11.89 3.79
CA VAL A 499 -2.48 12.69 4.53
C VAL A 499 -3.02 13.78 3.62
N SER A 500 -4.35 13.96 3.62
CA SER A 500 -5.04 14.96 2.80
C SER A 500 -5.80 15.94 3.67
N PHE A 501 -5.88 17.20 3.23
CA PHE A 501 -6.85 18.14 3.77
C PHE A 501 -8.23 17.85 3.19
N ILE A 502 -9.25 17.75 4.04
CA ILE A 502 -10.64 17.67 3.63
C ILE A 502 -11.43 18.84 4.24
N VAL A 503 -12.25 19.50 3.43
CA VAL A 503 -13.27 20.45 3.88
C VAL A 503 -14.62 19.85 3.56
N LEU A 504 -15.46 19.70 4.58
CA LEU A 504 -16.87 19.31 4.42
C LEU A 504 -17.76 20.51 4.80
N GLU A 505 -18.95 20.57 4.19
CA GLU A 505 -19.86 21.71 4.33
C GLU A 505 -20.78 21.55 5.55
N THR A 506 -21.44 20.40 5.71
CA THR A 506 -22.50 20.23 6.71
C THR A 506 -22.04 19.46 7.96
N PRO A 507 -22.66 19.70 9.13
CA PRO A 507 -22.40 18.91 10.34
C PRO A 507 -22.61 17.41 10.12
N GLU A 508 -23.65 17.03 9.38
CA GLU A 508 -23.98 15.65 9.02
C GLU A 508 -22.83 14.98 8.25
N ASP A 509 -22.19 15.71 7.33
CA ASP A 509 -21.09 15.16 6.54
C ASP A 509 -19.87 14.84 7.41
N TYR A 510 -19.55 15.73 8.36
CA TYR A 510 -18.47 15.51 9.33
C TYR A 510 -18.76 14.31 10.24
N VAL A 511 -20.00 14.16 10.72
CA VAL A 511 -20.37 13.00 11.55
C VAL A 511 -20.29 11.70 10.75
N GLU A 512 -20.88 11.64 9.56
CA GLU A 512 -20.86 10.43 8.69
C GLU A 512 -19.43 10.05 8.27
N ALA A 513 -18.52 11.03 8.12
CA ALA A 513 -17.10 10.76 7.83
C ALA A 513 -16.27 10.41 9.09
N GLY A 514 -16.80 10.66 10.29
CA GLY A 514 -16.07 10.53 11.55
C GLY A 514 -14.97 11.58 11.73
N PHE A 515 -15.11 12.76 11.13
CA PHE A 515 -14.13 13.85 11.19
C PHE A 515 -14.59 14.95 12.14
N VAL A 516 -13.66 15.49 12.92
CA VAL A 516 -13.95 16.64 13.80
C VAL A 516 -13.85 17.94 12.99
N PRO A 517 -14.89 18.80 12.96
CA PRO A 517 -14.83 20.07 12.24
C PRO A 517 -13.71 20.99 12.78
N PRO A 518 -13.09 21.80 11.90
CA PRO A 518 -12.00 22.71 12.26
C PRO A 518 -12.47 23.83 13.21
N GLY A 519 -11.52 24.51 13.86
CA GLY A 519 -11.84 25.67 14.72
C GLY A 519 -12.45 26.86 13.98
N SER A 520 -12.27 26.94 12.66
CA SER A 520 -12.90 27.94 11.78
C SER A 520 -14.38 27.64 11.49
N TYR A 521 -14.88 26.46 11.86
CA TYR A 521 -16.27 26.07 11.59
C TYR A 521 -17.25 26.93 12.42
N PRO A 522 -18.38 27.41 11.84
CA PRO A 522 -19.33 28.25 12.55
C PRO A 522 -19.83 27.61 13.84
N LYS A 523 -19.90 28.39 14.93
CA LYS A 523 -20.18 27.87 16.29
C LYS A 523 -21.54 27.18 16.40
N ASP A 524 -22.54 27.66 15.69
CA ASP A 524 -23.88 27.09 15.62
C ASP A 524 -23.89 25.74 14.88
N LEU A 525 -23.17 25.64 13.76
CA LEU A 525 -22.99 24.38 13.04
C LEU A 525 -22.17 23.37 13.84
N ARG A 526 -21.16 23.84 14.59
CA ARG A 526 -20.38 23.00 15.50
C ARG A 526 -21.24 22.41 16.62
N ALA A 527 -22.10 23.21 17.24
CA ALA A 527 -23.03 22.71 18.26
C ALA A 527 -24.01 21.66 17.69
N ARG A 528 -24.45 21.83 16.44
CA ARG A 528 -25.27 20.84 15.74
C ARG A 528 -24.49 19.56 15.44
N PHE A 529 -23.23 19.65 15.03
CA PHE A 529 -22.34 18.48 14.88
C PHE A 529 -22.26 17.68 16.18
N ASP A 530 -21.98 18.34 17.30
CA ASP A 530 -21.87 17.67 18.60
C ASP A 530 -23.19 16.94 18.96
N GLN A 531 -24.35 17.57 18.72
CA GLN A 531 -25.67 16.96 18.94
C GLN A 531 -25.94 15.74 18.05
N ILE A 532 -25.64 15.83 16.75
CA ILE A 532 -25.83 14.71 15.81
C ILE A 532 -24.91 13.56 16.17
N LYS A 533 -23.66 13.86 16.53
CA LYS A 533 -22.67 12.87 16.96
C LYS A 533 -23.17 12.13 18.21
N ASP A 534 -23.58 12.84 19.26
CA ASP A 534 -24.10 12.24 20.48
C ASP A 534 -25.32 11.33 20.21
N GLN A 535 -26.23 11.77 19.33
CA GLN A 535 -27.39 10.97 18.90
C GLN A 535 -26.97 9.72 18.13
N GLN A 536 -26.05 9.83 17.18
CA GLN A 536 -25.55 8.68 16.42
C GLN A 536 -24.80 7.70 17.32
N GLU A 537 -24.00 8.17 18.27
CA GLU A 537 -23.31 7.28 19.22
C GLU A 537 -24.30 6.53 20.12
N ALA A 538 -25.38 7.18 20.56
CA ALA A 538 -26.43 6.51 21.32
C ALA A 538 -27.13 5.44 20.47
N ILE A 539 -27.50 5.78 19.23
CA ILE A 539 -28.11 4.86 18.27
C ILE A 539 -27.17 3.68 17.96
N ALA A 540 -25.88 3.94 17.73
CA ALA A 540 -24.88 2.91 17.46
C ALA A 540 -24.73 1.93 18.63
N ARG A 541 -24.73 2.42 19.88
CA ARG A 541 -24.70 1.53 21.06
C ARG A 541 -25.91 0.62 21.14
N ASP A 542 -27.11 1.15 20.86
CA ASP A 542 -28.34 0.35 20.84
C ASP A 542 -28.32 -0.70 19.70
N PHE A 543 -27.80 -0.32 18.53
CA PHE A 543 -27.63 -1.24 17.39
C PHE A 543 -26.56 -2.31 17.63
N ASP A 544 -25.43 -1.96 18.25
CA ASP A 544 -24.37 -2.89 18.62
C ASP A 544 -24.89 -3.93 19.60
N GLN A 545 -25.72 -3.51 20.57
CA GLN A 545 -26.37 -4.44 21.49
C GLN A 545 -27.33 -5.38 20.75
N ALA A 546 -28.16 -4.86 19.84
CA ALA A 546 -29.07 -5.68 19.04
C ALA A 546 -28.32 -6.70 18.16
N TYR A 547 -27.21 -6.29 17.53
CA TYR A 547 -26.36 -7.20 16.76
C TYR A 547 -25.74 -8.29 17.63
N ARG A 548 -25.27 -7.95 18.84
CA ARG A 548 -24.77 -8.97 19.79
C ARG A 548 -25.84 -9.99 20.13
N ASP A 549 -27.07 -9.55 20.39
CA ASP A 549 -28.19 -10.45 20.68
C ASP A 549 -28.52 -11.35 19.47
N GLU A 550 -28.43 -10.83 18.25
CA GLU A 550 -28.58 -11.59 17.01
C GLU A 550 -27.47 -12.64 16.85
N LEU A 551 -26.21 -12.26 17.07
CA LEU A 551 -25.05 -13.14 17.01
C LEU A 551 -25.13 -14.26 18.06
N ILE A 552 -25.63 -13.97 19.26
CA ILE A 552 -25.95 -14.99 20.28
C ILE A 552 -26.98 -15.98 19.72
N GLY A 553 -28.03 -15.47 19.07
CA GLY A 553 -29.05 -16.31 18.41
C GLY A 553 -28.46 -17.26 17.37
N TYR A 554 -27.61 -16.76 16.48
CA TYR A 554 -26.91 -17.58 15.49
C TYR A 554 -26.00 -18.62 16.14
N TRP A 555 -25.23 -18.21 17.16
CA TRP A 555 -24.33 -19.11 17.86
C TRP A 555 -25.06 -20.23 18.60
N GLU A 556 -26.18 -19.93 19.27
CA GLU A 556 -27.05 -20.93 19.89
C GLU A 556 -27.73 -21.86 18.87
N ALA A 557 -28.09 -21.34 17.69
CA ALA A 557 -28.58 -22.19 16.59
C ALA A 557 -27.50 -23.16 16.11
N ARG A 558 -26.26 -22.69 15.96
CA ARG A 558 -25.12 -23.52 15.58
C ARG A 558 -24.78 -24.57 16.62
N LYS A 559 -24.78 -24.22 17.91
CA LYS A 559 -24.61 -25.18 19.02
C LYS A 559 -25.70 -26.26 19.00
N ARG A 560 -26.96 -25.90 18.72
CA ARG A 560 -28.06 -26.86 18.58
C ARG A 560 -27.92 -27.77 17.37
N TRP A 561 -27.53 -27.22 16.21
CA TRP A 561 -27.20 -28.03 15.02
C TRP A 561 -26.08 -29.02 15.36
N TRP A 562 -24.99 -28.54 15.95
CA TRP A 562 -23.86 -29.37 16.35
C TRP A 562 -24.25 -30.40 17.40
N ALA A 563 -25.20 -30.14 18.31
CA ALA A 563 -25.69 -31.11 19.29
C ALA A 563 -26.79 -32.05 18.74
N GLY A 564 -27.30 -31.79 17.53
CA GLY A 564 -28.46 -32.46 16.96
C GLY A 564 -28.23 -33.92 16.58
N PRO A 565 -29.31 -34.72 16.47
CA PRO A 565 -29.23 -36.12 16.07
C PRO A 565 -28.82 -36.26 14.60
N GLN A 566 -27.74 -36.99 14.36
CA GLN A 566 -27.25 -37.28 13.01
C GLN A 566 -28.10 -38.36 12.35
N ARG A 567 -28.36 -38.21 11.05
CA ARG A 567 -28.98 -39.26 10.25
C ARG A 567 -27.87 -40.10 9.63
N ASN A 568 -27.80 -41.36 10.05
CA ASN A 568 -26.78 -42.29 9.61
C ASN A 568 -27.05 -42.72 8.15
N VAL A 569 -26.45 -42.01 7.17
CA VAL A 569 -26.69 -42.20 5.73
C VAL A 569 -26.10 -43.53 5.22
N ASN A 570 -25.09 -44.09 5.92
CA ASN A 570 -24.47 -45.37 5.58
C ASN A 570 -25.43 -46.59 5.67
N LYS A 571 -26.61 -46.43 6.28
CA LYS A 571 -27.62 -47.50 6.32
C LYS A 571 -28.51 -47.60 5.09
N SER A 572 -28.53 -46.62 4.17
CA SER A 572 -29.40 -46.69 2.98
C SER A 572 -28.72 -47.25 1.72
N ARG A 573 -27.45 -47.67 1.81
CA ARG A 573 -26.75 -48.27 0.66
C ARG A 573 -27.35 -49.62 0.22
N ALA A 574 -28.14 -50.26 1.08
CA ALA A 574 -28.93 -51.45 0.72
C ALA A 574 -30.19 -51.12 -0.10
N ASP A 575 -30.74 -49.89 0.01
CA ASP A 575 -31.96 -49.48 -0.70
C ASP A 575 -31.64 -48.66 -1.97
N ALA A 576 -30.53 -47.92 -2.01
CA ALA A 576 -30.13 -47.10 -3.16
C ALA A 576 -29.57 -47.90 -4.35
N ALA A 577 -29.14 -49.15 -4.14
CA ALA A 577 -28.65 -50.02 -5.22
C ALA A 577 -29.77 -50.52 -6.16
N VAL A 578 -31.04 -50.31 -5.79
CA VAL A 578 -32.19 -50.78 -6.58
C VAL A 578 -32.76 -49.68 -7.50
N ASP A 579 -32.55 -48.39 -7.17
CA ASP A 579 -33.05 -47.26 -7.97
C ASP A 579 -32.01 -46.67 -8.95
N ALA A 580 -30.70 -46.83 -8.68
CA ALA A 580 -29.63 -46.25 -9.50
C ALA A 580 -29.48 -46.86 -10.91
N VAL A 581 -30.05 -48.05 -11.17
CA VAL A 581 -29.99 -48.69 -12.50
C VAL A 581 -31.09 -48.16 -13.45
N THR A 582 -32.03 -47.37 -12.95
CA THR A 582 -33.18 -46.87 -13.75
C THR A 582 -33.16 -45.37 -14.07
N GLU A 583 -32.34 -44.55 -13.40
CA GLU A 583 -32.34 -43.08 -13.63
C GLU A 583 -31.19 -42.55 -14.50
N GLU A 584 -30.14 -43.33 -14.74
CA GLU A 584 -29.01 -42.91 -15.60
C GLU A 584 -29.37 -42.81 -17.10
N ALA A 585 -30.60 -43.22 -17.48
CA ALA A 585 -31.15 -43.06 -18.83
C ALA A 585 -32.19 -41.92 -18.95
N ALA A 586 -32.53 -41.20 -17.87
CA ALA A 586 -33.61 -40.20 -17.87
C ALA A 586 -33.16 -38.75 -17.60
N ALA A 587 -31.89 -38.52 -17.29
CA ALA A 587 -31.35 -37.19 -16.94
C ALA A 587 -30.96 -36.31 -18.16
N GLU A 588 -30.91 -36.86 -19.38
CA GLU A 588 -30.53 -36.07 -20.58
C GLU A 588 -31.69 -35.24 -21.20
N SER A 589 -32.88 -35.20 -20.60
CA SER A 589 -33.99 -34.43 -21.20
C SER A 589 -35.01 -33.89 -20.20
N ARG A 590 -34.61 -32.92 -19.36
CA ARG A 590 -35.57 -32.04 -18.68
C ARG A 590 -35.19 -30.58 -18.86
N PRO A 591 -36.03 -29.74 -19.49
CA PRO A 591 -35.76 -28.31 -19.59
C PRO A 591 -35.96 -27.63 -18.23
N MET A 592 -35.02 -26.76 -17.89
CA MET A 592 -35.00 -25.88 -16.71
C MET A 592 -36.22 -24.94 -16.73
N ALA A 593 -36.88 -24.75 -15.58
CA ALA A 593 -37.95 -23.75 -15.46
C ALA A 593 -37.37 -22.33 -15.61
N PRO A 594 -38.09 -21.38 -16.24
CA PRO A 594 -37.55 -20.04 -16.45
C PRO A 594 -37.48 -19.26 -15.12
N PRO A 595 -36.52 -18.33 -14.98
CA PRO A 595 -36.37 -17.50 -13.79
C PRO A 595 -37.54 -16.51 -13.63
N PRO A 596 -37.83 -16.04 -12.40
CA PRO A 596 -38.84 -15.00 -12.17
C PRO A 596 -38.41 -13.68 -12.83
N SER A 597 -39.37 -12.97 -13.42
CA SER A 597 -39.15 -11.73 -14.17
C SER A 597 -38.51 -10.63 -13.29
N PRO A 598 -37.51 -9.89 -13.79
CA PRO A 598 -36.94 -8.75 -13.08
C PRO A 598 -37.94 -7.59 -12.98
N ILE A 599 -38.00 -6.95 -11.81
CA ILE A 599 -38.68 -5.67 -11.62
C ILE A 599 -37.96 -4.63 -12.48
N ALA A 600 -38.68 -4.04 -13.43
CA ALA A 600 -38.12 -3.09 -14.39
C ALA A 600 -37.71 -1.78 -13.72
N VAL A 601 -36.40 -1.52 -13.63
CA VAL A 601 -35.86 -0.17 -13.57
C VAL A 601 -35.50 0.22 -15.01
N SER A 602 -36.17 1.23 -15.55
CA SER A 602 -36.02 1.65 -16.94
C SER A 602 -34.63 2.25 -17.20
N GLN A 603 -33.75 1.52 -17.90
CA GLN A 603 -32.53 2.06 -18.51
C GLN A 603 -32.83 2.66 -19.91
N PRO A 604 -32.16 3.75 -20.32
CA PRO A 604 -32.27 4.29 -21.67
C PRO A 604 -31.58 3.36 -22.71
N PRO A 605 -32.01 3.39 -23.99
CA PRO A 605 -31.58 2.40 -24.99
C PRO A 605 -30.12 2.63 -25.46
N PRO A 606 -29.35 1.56 -25.69
CA PRO A 606 -27.99 1.63 -26.22
C PRO A 606 -27.95 1.95 -27.73
N PRO A 607 -26.84 2.53 -28.25
CA PRO A 607 -26.64 2.78 -29.67
C PRO A 607 -26.43 1.48 -30.47
N PRO A 608 -26.72 1.48 -31.79
CA PRO A 608 -26.71 0.27 -32.61
C PRO A 608 -25.27 -0.24 -32.89
N PRO A 609 -25.05 -1.57 -32.97
CA PRO A 609 -23.75 -2.16 -33.23
C PRO A 609 -23.32 -2.04 -34.70
N ALA A 610 -22.02 -1.86 -34.91
CA ALA A 610 -21.38 -1.89 -36.22
C ALA A 610 -21.44 -3.31 -36.84
N ARG A 611 -21.79 -3.38 -38.12
CA ARG A 611 -21.81 -4.61 -38.93
C ARG A 611 -20.39 -5.12 -39.18
N VAL A 612 -20.15 -6.40 -38.86
CA VAL A 612 -19.07 -7.19 -39.46
C VAL A 612 -19.69 -8.31 -40.29
N THR A 613 -19.35 -8.31 -41.59
CA THR A 613 -19.70 -9.33 -42.59
C THR A 613 -18.82 -10.57 -42.42
N GLY A 614 -19.43 -11.75 -42.52
CA GLY A 614 -18.81 -13.04 -42.14
C GLY A 614 -17.89 -13.72 -43.14
N GLY A 615 -17.54 -14.97 -42.79
CA GLY A 615 -16.77 -15.90 -43.61
C GLY A 615 -16.60 -17.28 -42.93
N ALA A 616 -17.53 -18.18 -43.23
CA ALA A 616 -17.47 -19.65 -43.36
C ALA A 616 -16.68 -20.56 -42.39
N ASN A 617 -17.43 -21.54 -41.88
CA ASN A 617 -17.03 -22.81 -41.26
C ASN A 617 -15.90 -23.55 -41.99
N ASP A 618 -15.01 -24.17 -41.22
CA ASP A 618 -14.76 -25.61 -41.37
C ASP A 618 -14.41 -26.25 -40.01
N ARG A 619 -14.92 -27.48 -39.84
CA ARG A 619 -14.87 -28.31 -38.62
C ARG A 619 -13.45 -28.80 -38.33
N LEU A 620 -13.06 -28.87 -37.06
CA LEU A 620 -12.22 -29.92 -36.46
C LEU A 620 -12.34 -29.86 -34.93
N GLU A 621 -12.81 -30.99 -34.38
CA GLU A 621 -12.61 -31.60 -33.06
C GLU A 621 -12.72 -30.75 -31.76
N SER A 622 -13.59 -31.23 -30.88
CA SER A 622 -13.86 -30.76 -29.52
C SER A 622 -12.68 -31.05 -28.58
N ASP A 623 -12.00 -29.99 -28.16
CA ASP A 623 -11.13 -29.92 -26.98
C ASP A 623 -11.72 -28.87 -26.01
N GLU A 624 -12.93 -29.11 -25.52
CA GLU A 624 -13.51 -28.34 -24.40
C GLU A 624 -13.30 -29.14 -23.11
N ASP A 625 -12.09 -29.09 -22.56
CA ASP A 625 -11.77 -29.43 -21.15
C ASP A 625 -10.29 -29.10 -20.84
N ARG A 626 -9.84 -27.89 -21.20
CA ARG A 626 -8.51 -27.41 -20.78
C ARG A 626 -8.62 -26.61 -19.48
N ILE A 627 -8.34 -27.32 -18.39
CA ILE A 627 -8.33 -26.83 -17.01
C ILE A 627 -7.12 -25.90 -16.78
N ILE A 628 -7.36 -24.64 -16.44
CA ILE A 628 -6.36 -23.77 -15.80
C ILE A 628 -6.57 -23.85 -14.28
N VAL A 629 -5.72 -24.58 -13.56
CA VAL A 629 -5.74 -24.66 -12.08
C VAL A 629 -4.38 -24.33 -11.50
N THR A 630 -4.23 -23.21 -10.82
CA THR A 630 -3.01 -22.87 -10.07
C THR A 630 -2.89 -23.66 -8.77
N ALA A 631 -2.90 -25.01 -8.80
CA ALA A 631 -2.70 -25.79 -7.56
C ALA A 631 -1.26 -25.67 -7.11
N SER A 632 -1.05 -25.13 -5.93
CA SER A 632 0.23 -25.08 -5.23
C SER A 632 0.01 -25.74 -3.87
N ARG A 633 0.51 -26.97 -3.71
CA ARG A 633 0.51 -27.66 -2.40
C ARG A 633 1.38 -26.87 -1.44
N ILE A 634 0.91 -26.60 -0.23
CA ILE A 634 1.71 -26.00 0.85
C ILE A 634 2.17 -27.14 1.77
N PRO A 635 3.30 -27.81 1.53
CA PRO A 635 3.87 -28.65 2.57
C PRO A 635 4.37 -27.73 3.70
N GLN A 636 3.83 -27.88 4.92
CA GLN A 636 4.51 -27.40 6.13
C GLN A 636 5.83 -28.17 6.25
N ARG A 637 6.91 -27.64 5.68
CA ARG A 637 8.25 -28.18 5.87
C ARG A 637 8.76 -27.77 7.24
N LEU A 638 8.86 -28.74 8.15
CA LEU A 638 9.83 -28.66 9.24
C LEU A 638 11.22 -28.63 8.60
N GLN A 639 11.85 -27.45 8.57
CA GLN A 639 13.18 -27.29 8.05
C GLN A 639 14.17 -27.82 9.10
N GLU A 640 14.66 -29.06 8.91
CA GLU A 640 15.83 -29.53 9.63
C GLU A 640 17.02 -28.62 9.26
N THR A 641 17.47 -27.84 10.22
CA THR A 641 18.70 -27.05 10.10
C THR A 641 19.89 -27.99 10.31
N PRO A 642 20.85 -28.08 9.36
CA PRO A 642 22.13 -28.69 9.66
C PRO A 642 22.91 -27.73 10.55
N VAL A 643 22.98 -28.02 11.85
CA VAL A 643 23.88 -27.32 12.77
C VAL A 643 25.32 -27.64 12.34
N GLY A 644 26.01 -26.63 11.81
CA GLY A 644 27.44 -26.66 11.60
C GLY A 644 28.15 -26.75 12.96
N ALA A 645 28.81 -27.87 13.22
CA ALA A 645 29.72 -28.00 14.34
C ALA A 645 31.10 -27.45 13.96
N SER A 646 31.46 -26.33 14.59
CA SER A 646 32.85 -25.88 14.70
C SER A 646 33.66 -26.86 15.57
N ALA A 647 34.90 -27.07 15.15
CA ALA A 647 35.89 -27.97 15.71
C ALA A 647 36.13 -27.77 17.22
N VAL A 648 36.09 -28.87 17.99
CA VAL A 648 36.89 -29.10 19.20
C VAL A 648 37.26 -30.58 19.26
N THR A 649 38.44 -30.83 19.82
CA THR A 649 39.39 -31.93 19.69
C THR A 649 39.01 -33.28 20.33
N ASP A 650 39.70 -34.31 19.83
CA ASP A 650 39.79 -35.70 20.30
C ASP A 650 39.83 -35.88 21.83
N GLU A 651 39.06 -36.87 22.33
CA GLU A 651 39.55 -37.84 23.32
C GLU A 651 38.70 -39.13 23.29
N GLU A 652 39.38 -40.25 23.08
CA GLU A 652 38.88 -41.64 23.11
C GLU A 652 38.46 -42.06 24.52
N ILE A 653 37.34 -42.78 24.67
CA ILE A 653 37.23 -43.92 25.62
C ILE A 653 36.34 -45.03 25.01
N GLU A 654 36.94 -46.20 24.83
CA GLU A 654 36.33 -47.50 24.50
C GLU A 654 35.66 -48.20 25.70
N ILE A 655 35.00 -49.33 25.39
CA ILE A 655 34.66 -50.53 26.20
C ILE A 655 33.16 -50.60 26.53
N ALA A 656 32.34 -51.36 25.80
CA ALA A 656 32.20 -52.84 25.69
C ALA A 656 31.48 -53.50 26.88
N GLY A 657 30.47 -54.33 26.59
CA GLY A 657 29.88 -55.24 27.58
C GLY A 657 28.47 -55.73 27.25
N ASP A 658 28.42 -56.93 26.69
CA ASP A 658 27.26 -57.79 26.48
C ASP A 658 26.66 -58.32 27.82
N VAL A 659 25.50 -58.99 27.73
CA VAL A 659 24.88 -59.97 28.64
C VAL A 659 23.47 -59.65 29.18
N THR A 660 22.55 -60.48 28.72
CA THR A 660 21.17 -60.80 29.12
C THR A 660 21.02 -61.34 30.56
N VAL A 661 19.84 -61.14 31.19
CA VAL A 661 18.92 -62.20 31.71
C VAL A 661 17.77 -61.62 32.58
N GLU A 662 16.57 -62.12 32.27
CA GLU A 662 15.31 -62.33 33.04
C GLU A 662 15.07 -61.69 34.44
N GLY A 663 13.96 -60.93 34.51
CA GLY A 663 12.81 -61.15 35.42
C GLY A 663 12.98 -61.03 36.94
N ILE A 664 12.27 -60.06 37.54
CA ILE A 664 11.41 -60.19 38.75
C ILE A 664 10.62 -58.88 38.98
N VAL A 665 9.37 -59.06 39.41
CA VAL A 665 8.30 -58.10 39.74
C VAL A 665 8.69 -57.07 40.82
N GLY A 666 8.25 -55.81 40.67
CA GLY A 666 8.20 -54.84 41.77
C GLY A 666 7.91 -53.40 41.32
N ASP A 667 6.71 -52.93 41.64
CA ASP A 667 6.13 -51.59 41.45
C ASP A 667 7.06 -50.40 41.78
N GLY A 668 6.95 -49.32 40.98
CA GLY A 668 7.35 -47.98 41.43
C GLY A 668 7.96 -47.04 40.38
N ALA A 669 7.11 -46.20 39.81
CA ALA A 669 7.37 -44.81 39.38
C ALA A 669 8.13 -44.55 38.05
N SER A 670 7.45 -43.72 37.23
CA SER A 670 7.98 -42.74 36.28
C SER A 670 8.64 -43.26 35.00
N GLN A 671 7.83 -43.47 33.96
CA GLN A 671 8.30 -43.36 32.56
C GLN A 671 7.74 -42.07 31.94
N GLU A 672 8.64 -41.13 31.65
CA GLU A 672 8.53 -40.27 30.47
C GLU A 672 8.41 -41.20 29.25
N GLY A 673 7.21 -41.27 28.69
CA GLY A 673 6.95 -42.02 27.47
C GLY A 673 7.36 -41.19 26.26
N GLU A 674 8.16 -41.82 25.40
CA GLU A 674 8.41 -41.45 24.00
C GLU A 674 7.13 -40.93 23.32
N ARG A 675 7.03 -39.61 23.14
CA ARG A 675 6.15 -39.00 22.13
C ARG A 675 6.99 -38.76 20.87
N SER A 676 7.23 -39.81 20.10
CA SER A 676 7.85 -39.70 18.78
C SER A 676 6.91 -40.21 17.68
N ASN A 677 6.69 -39.35 16.68
CA ASN A 677 6.27 -39.61 15.28
C ASN A 677 4.86 -40.13 14.93
N VAL A 678 3.97 -40.47 15.86
CA VAL A 678 2.61 -40.91 15.47
C VAL A 678 1.74 -39.75 14.94
N SER A 679 1.88 -38.53 15.48
CA SER A 679 1.10 -37.37 15.04
C SER A 679 1.50 -36.83 13.67
N SER A 680 2.78 -36.97 13.29
CA SER A 680 3.25 -36.57 11.95
C SER A 680 2.70 -37.50 10.88
N GLY A 681 2.78 -38.82 11.09
CA GLY A 681 2.24 -39.81 10.16
C GLY A 681 0.73 -39.67 9.93
N LEU A 682 -0.05 -39.47 11.00
CA LEU A 682 -1.49 -39.26 10.88
C LEU A 682 -1.85 -37.97 10.10
N ARG A 683 -1.04 -36.91 10.23
CA ARG A 683 -1.24 -35.66 9.49
C ARG A 683 -0.89 -35.81 8.01
N ASP A 684 0.15 -36.57 7.69
CA ASP A 684 0.52 -36.87 6.31
C ASP A 684 -0.53 -37.76 5.64
N ASP A 685 -1.04 -38.80 6.33
CA ASP A 685 -2.15 -39.63 5.84
C ASP A 685 -3.41 -38.79 5.56
N LEU A 686 -3.77 -37.87 6.46
CA LEU A 686 -4.91 -36.97 6.26
C LEU A 686 -4.70 -35.99 5.09
N ARG A 687 -3.46 -35.58 4.79
CA ARG A 687 -3.14 -34.74 3.62
C ARG A 687 -3.25 -35.52 2.31
N GLU A 688 -2.89 -36.80 2.28
CA GLU A 688 -2.99 -37.64 1.08
C GLU A 688 -4.44 -37.81 0.58
N THR A 689 -5.44 -37.54 1.43
CA THR A 689 -6.86 -37.61 1.08
C THR A 689 -7.39 -36.41 0.26
N ILE A 690 -6.56 -35.40 -0.01
CA ILE A 690 -6.95 -34.19 -0.75
C ILE A 690 -6.29 -34.14 -2.13
N GLU A 691 -7.10 -34.20 -3.20
CA GLU A 691 -6.64 -34.14 -4.60
C GLU A 691 -6.88 -32.76 -5.23
N THR A 692 -5.89 -32.24 -5.98
CA THR A 692 -5.91 -30.93 -6.66
C THR A 692 -5.61 -31.05 -8.16
N ALA A 693 -6.13 -30.13 -8.99
CA ALA A 693 -5.92 -30.16 -10.45
C ALA A 693 -4.61 -29.46 -10.92
N GLU A 694 -4.17 -29.70 -12.16
CA GLU A 694 -2.87 -29.19 -12.69
C GLU A 694 -2.90 -27.74 -13.23
N TRP A 695 -1.75 -27.05 -13.12
CA TRP A 695 -1.56 -25.68 -13.65
C TRP A 695 -1.33 -25.66 -15.14
N SER A 696 -2.27 -25.06 -15.87
CA SER A 696 -2.09 -24.72 -17.29
C SER A 696 -2.48 -23.27 -17.51
N VAL A 697 -1.54 -22.37 -17.80
CA VAL A 697 -1.86 -20.99 -18.17
C VAL A 697 -1.34 -20.75 -19.58
N ASP A 698 -2.25 -20.52 -20.53
CA ASP A 698 -1.90 -20.31 -21.93
C ASP A 698 -1.53 -18.84 -22.18
N ARG A 699 -0.29 -18.47 -21.81
CA ARG A 699 0.24 -17.12 -22.00
C ARG A 699 1.56 -17.17 -22.79
N PRO A 700 1.75 -16.27 -23.78
CA PRO A 700 2.88 -16.35 -24.70
C PRO A 700 4.24 -16.15 -24.00
N TYR A 701 4.30 -15.33 -22.95
CA TYR A 701 5.54 -15.11 -22.20
C TYR A 701 5.91 -16.29 -21.28
N ILE A 702 4.94 -16.98 -20.68
CA ILE A 702 5.21 -18.20 -19.88
C ILE A 702 5.79 -19.29 -20.78
N ALA A 703 5.21 -19.47 -21.98
CA ALA A 703 5.74 -20.39 -22.98
C ALA A 703 7.16 -20.00 -23.43
N ALA A 704 7.45 -18.71 -23.56
CA ALA A 704 8.79 -18.22 -23.90
C ALA A 704 9.82 -18.54 -22.80
N TRP A 705 9.47 -18.36 -21.53
CA TRP A 705 10.36 -18.69 -20.39
C TRP A 705 10.63 -20.20 -20.32
N ALA A 706 9.60 -21.02 -20.46
CA ALA A 706 9.74 -22.47 -20.48
C ALA A 706 10.64 -22.93 -21.64
N LYS A 707 10.48 -22.35 -22.83
CA LYS A 707 11.31 -22.64 -24.01
C LYS A 707 12.77 -22.20 -23.84
N ALA A 708 13.03 -21.13 -23.10
CA ALA A 708 14.37 -20.60 -22.88
C ALA A 708 15.23 -21.49 -21.98
N GLY A 709 14.63 -22.33 -21.12
CA GLY A 709 15.36 -23.22 -20.24
C GLY A 709 16.33 -22.44 -19.33
N PRO A 710 17.64 -22.77 -19.31
CA PRO A 710 18.63 -22.03 -18.51
C PRO A 710 18.74 -20.54 -18.83
N ASP A 711 18.42 -20.13 -20.06
CA ASP A 711 18.49 -18.73 -20.52
C ASP A 711 17.21 -17.93 -20.17
N TRP A 712 16.38 -18.45 -19.27
CA TRP A 712 15.16 -17.77 -18.83
C TRP A 712 15.37 -16.33 -18.34
N PRO A 713 16.49 -15.90 -17.70
CA PRO A 713 16.62 -14.51 -17.26
C PRO A 713 16.58 -13.53 -18.43
N ALA A 714 17.18 -13.89 -19.57
CA ALA A 714 17.14 -13.09 -20.79
C ALA A 714 15.75 -13.11 -21.42
N ALA A 715 15.04 -14.24 -21.36
CA ALA A 715 13.66 -14.33 -21.83
C ALA A 715 12.72 -13.45 -21.01
N VAL A 716 12.84 -13.48 -19.67
CA VAL A 716 12.07 -12.62 -18.75
C VAL A 716 12.33 -11.15 -19.07
N ALA A 717 13.59 -10.72 -19.14
CA ALA A 717 13.94 -9.33 -19.46
C ALA A 717 13.40 -8.86 -20.84
N ASN A 718 13.32 -9.76 -21.82
CA ASN A 718 12.73 -9.43 -23.12
C ASN A 718 11.20 -9.32 -23.06
N THR A 719 10.54 -10.22 -22.35
CA THR A 719 9.08 -10.18 -22.19
C THR A 719 8.62 -9.04 -21.28
N GLU A 720 9.42 -8.68 -20.28
CA GLU A 720 9.15 -7.57 -19.35
C GLU A 720 9.06 -6.23 -20.08
N LYS A 721 9.90 -5.99 -21.09
CA LYS A 721 9.81 -4.81 -21.96
C LYS A 721 8.47 -4.69 -22.70
N GLN A 722 7.76 -5.80 -22.90
CA GLN A 722 6.49 -5.85 -23.64
C GLN A 722 5.27 -5.91 -22.72
N TYR A 723 5.39 -6.61 -21.60
CA TYR A 723 4.26 -6.97 -20.72
C TYR A 723 4.43 -6.49 -19.28
N GLY A 724 5.61 -5.99 -18.89
CA GLY A 724 5.96 -5.59 -17.53
C GLY A 724 5.36 -4.25 -17.07
N SER A 725 4.40 -3.68 -17.81
CA SER A 725 3.66 -2.49 -17.40
C SER A 725 2.39 -2.79 -16.60
N ILE A 726 2.05 -4.07 -16.39
CA ILE A 726 0.85 -4.51 -15.67
C ILE A 726 1.20 -5.50 -14.53
N PRO A 727 0.49 -5.45 -13.38
CA PRO A 727 0.76 -6.32 -12.23
C PRO A 727 0.74 -7.80 -12.57
N LEU A 728 -0.21 -8.19 -13.43
CA LEU A 728 -0.42 -9.56 -13.86
C LEU A 728 0.84 -10.27 -14.39
N PHE A 729 1.72 -9.55 -15.10
CA PHE A 729 2.97 -10.13 -15.61
C PHE A 729 3.88 -10.62 -14.48
N TYR A 730 4.08 -9.77 -13.46
CA TYR A 730 4.94 -10.08 -12.31
C TYR A 730 4.31 -11.12 -11.40
N LEU A 731 2.98 -11.10 -11.28
CA LEU A 731 2.23 -12.13 -10.60
C LEU A 731 2.45 -13.50 -11.30
N ASP A 732 2.33 -13.60 -12.61
CA ASP A 732 2.62 -14.87 -13.30
C ASP A 732 4.08 -15.30 -13.17
N LEU A 733 5.01 -14.34 -13.24
CA LEU A 733 6.42 -14.60 -13.06
C LEU A 733 6.69 -15.20 -11.67
N ALA A 734 6.07 -14.63 -10.64
CA ALA A 734 6.15 -15.12 -9.27
C ALA A 734 5.67 -16.57 -9.14
N GLU A 735 4.50 -16.87 -9.72
CA GLU A 735 3.93 -18.21 -9.71
C GLU A 735 4.85 -19.21 -10.44
N TRP A 736 5.36 -18.82 -11.61
CA TRP A 736 6.29 -19.63 -12.40
C TRP A 736 7.59 -19.92 -11.64
N HIS A 737 8.12 -18.95 -10.88
CA HIS A 737 9.27 -19.15 -10.01
C HIS A 737 8.97 -20.09 -8.84
N PHE A 738 7.84 -19.89 -8.17
CA PHE A 738 7.45 -20.69 -7.01
C PHE A 738 7.31 -22.17 -7.38
N ARG A 739 6.63 -22.47 -8.49
CA ARG A 739 6.45 -23.84 -9.01
C ARG A 739 7.75 -24.55 -9.36
N ALA A 740 8.77 -23.78 -9.71
CA ALA A 740 10.09 -24.32 -9.99
C ALA A 740 11.01 -24.36 -8.76
N GLY A 741 10.46 -24.16 -7.55
CA GLY A 741 11.18 -24.18 -6.28
C GLY A 741 12.07 -22.96 -6.03
N ARG A 742 11.90 -21.88 -6.79
CA ARG A 742 12.69 -20.63 -6.68
C ARG A 742 11.97 -19.59 -5.82
N GLU A 743 11.71 -19.92 -4.55
CA GLU A 743 10.89 -19.09 -3.66
C GLU A 743 11.39 -17.65 -3.51
N ALA A 744 12.70 -17.43 -3.43
CA ALA A 744 13.26 -16.08 -3.29
C ALA A 744 12.95 -15.21 -4.52
N GLU A 745 13.05 -15.76 -5.73
CA GLU A 745 12.66 -15.05 -6.96
C GLU A 745 11.14 -14.92 -7.07
N ALA A 746 10.38 -15.87 -6.52
CA ALA A 746 8.91 -15.80 -6.48
C ALA A 746 8.43 -14.62 -5.63
N ARG A 747 8.98 -14.46 -4.42
CA ARG A 747 8.68 -13.33 -3.52
C ARG A 747 9.05 -12.00 -4.17
N ARG A 748 10.29 -11.91 -4.66
CA ARG A 748 10.79 -10.73 -5.36
C ARG A 748 9.92 -10.36 -6.57
N ALA A 749 9.53 -11.33 -7.39
CA ALA A 749 8.62 -11.07 -8.51
C ALA A 749 7.23 -10.61 -8.04
N ALA A 750 6.65 -11.19 -6.98
CA ALA A 750 5.36 -10.75 -6.48
C ALA A 750 5.41 -9.28 -5.99
N GLU A 751 6.48 -8.91 -5.29
CA GLU A 751 6.68 -7.55 -4.77
C GLU A 751 6.90 -6.51 -5.86
N ALA A 752 7.47 -6.90 -7.01
CA ALA A 752 7.61 -6.01 -8.16
C ALA A 752 6.27 -5.48 -8.69
N ALA A 753 5.17 -6.23 -8.50
CA ALA A 753 3.84 -5.75 -8.85
C ALA A 753 3.43 -4.49 -8.06
N LEU A 754 3.99 -4.30 -6.85
CA LEU A 754 3.73 -3.16 -5.97
C LEU A 754 4.47 -1.88 -6.40
N ASP A 755 5.37 -1.94 -7.37
CA ASP A 755 6.06 -0.76 -7.91
C ASP A 755 5.28 -0.11 -9.06
N LEU A 756 4.32 -0.82 -9.64
CA LEU A 756 3.65 -0.35 -10.84
C LEU A 756 2.65 0.79 -10.57
N PRO A 757 2.53 1.77 -11.49
CA PRO A 757 1.55 2.84 -11.36
C PRO A 757 0.09 2.37 -11.34
N SER A 758 -0.20 1.23 -11.97
CA SER A 758 -1.55 0.66 -12.03
C SER A 758 -1.90 -0.26 -10.85
N LYS A 759 -1.06 -0.33 -9.82
CA LYS A 759 -1.37 -1.13 -8.62
C LYS A 759 -2.59 -0.55 -7.90
N ASP A 760 -3.33 -1.45 -7.27
CA ASP A 760 -4.52 -1.15 -6.48
C ASP A 760 -4.58 -2.04 -5.24
N ASN A 761 -5.60 -1.86 -4.41
CA ASN A 761 -5.77 -2.64 -3.19
C ASN A 761 -5.92 -4.15 -3.47
N GLN A 762 -6.44 -4.54 -4.63
CA GLN A 762 -6.45 -5.94 -5.06
C GLN A 762 -5.04 -6.47 -5.30
N THR A 763 -4.18 -5.67 -5.93
CA THR A 763 -2.75 -5.99 -6.09
C THR A 763 -2.12 -6.28 -4.73
N LEU A 764 -2.36 -5.41 -3.74
CA LEU A 764 -1.84 -5.58 -2.37
C LEU A 764 -2.34 -6.89 -1.74
N ALA A 765 -3.64 -7.17 -1.84
CA ALA A 765 -4.23 -8.40 -1.30
C ALA A 765 -3.62 -9.67 -1.94
N ILE A 766 -3.50 -9.68 -3.27
CA ILE A 766 -2.93 -10.81 -4.03
C ILE A 766 -1.46 -11.01 -3.67
N VAL A 767 -0.67 -9.93 -3.59
CA VAL A 767 0.74 -10.00 -3.21
C VAL A 767 0.89 -10.50 -1.77
N ALA A 768 0.09 -10.00 -0.83
CA ALA A 768 0.15 -10.47 0.56
C ALA A 768 -0.15 -11.97 0.69
N GLN A 769 -1.20 -12.45 0.02
CA GLN A 769 -1.55 -13.88 0.00
C GLN A 769 -0.40 -14.72 -0.58
N ARG A 770 0.20 -14.26 -1.68
CA ARG A 770 1.32 -14.94 -2.33
C ARG A 770 2.57 -14.96 -1.47
N LEU A 771 2.89 -13.86 -0.79
CA LEU A 771 4.02 -13.81 0.14
C LEU A 771 3.83 -14.79 1.29
N LEU A 772 2.64 -14.86 1.88
CA LEU A 772 2.32 -15.84 2.93
C LEU A 772 2.53 -17.28 2.44
N ARG A 773 2.04 -17.57 1.23
CA ARG A 773 2.21 -18.87 0.55
C ARG A 773 3.67 -19.17 0.21
N TYR A 774 4.45 -18.16 -0.17
CA TYR A 774 5.87 -18.27 -0.48
C TYR A 774 6.77 -18.22 0.77
N GLY A 775 6.20 -18.31 1.97
CA GLY A 775 6.96 -18.42 3.22
C GLY A 775 7.30 -17.10 3.89
N ASP A 776 6.85 -15.95 3.39
CA ASP A 776 7.15 -14.62 3.94
C ASP A 776 5.92 -14.00 4.61
N ALA A 777 5.65 -14.49 5.82
CA ALA A 777 4.50 -14.05 6.60
C ALA A 777 4.68 -12.62 7.13
N ASP A 778 5.92 -12.16 7.36
CA ASP A 778 6.18 -10.81 7.89
C ASP A 778 5.76 -9.74 6.88
N ARG A 779 6.16 -9.89 5.62
CA ARG A 779 5.74 -8.95 4.57
C ARG A 779 4.25 -9.09 4.22
N ALA A 780 3.69 -10.29 4.29
CA ALA A 780 2.26 -10.48 4.15
C ALA A 780 1.46 -9.72 5.24
N ILE A 781 1.85 -9.87 6.50
CA ILE A 781 1.24 -9.15 7.64
C ILE A 781 1.39 -7.64 7.47
N TRP A 782 2.55 -7.16 7.02
CA TRP A 782 2.77 -5.74 6.77
C TRP A 782 1.77 -5.17 5.73
N LEU A 783 1.60 -5.84 4.59
CA LEU A 783 0.64 -5.45 3.56
C LEU A 783 -0.82 -5.54 4.05
N LEU A 784 -1.15 -6.59 4.80
CA LEU A 784 -2.50 -6.81 5.30
C LEU A 784 -2.91 -5.78 6.35
N LYS A 785 -1.96 -5.26 7.14
CA LYS A 785 -2.20 -4.11 8.02
C LYS A 785 -2.56 -2.86 7.22
N LEU A 786 -1.77 -2.55 6.20
CA LEU A 786 -2.08 -1.43 5.30
C LEU A 786 -3.45 -1.59 4.63
N LEU A 787 -3.77 -2.80 4.17
CA LEU A 787 -5.07 -3.09 3.55
C LEU A 787 -6.23 -2.98 4.56
N ALA A 788 -6.07 -3.49 5.79
CA ALA A 788 -7.10 -3.41 6.82
C ALA A 788 -7.40 -1.98 7.27
N ASP A 789 -6.39 -1.09 7.27
CA ASP A 789 -6.55 0.34 7.51
C ASP A 789 -7.35 1.03 6.38
N THR A 790 -7.03 0.69 5.13
CA THR A 790 -7.59 1.36 3.94
C THR A 790 -8.98 0.86 3.55
N GLU A 791 -9.28 -0.42 3.77
CA GLU A 791 -10.54 -1.09 3.40
C GLU A 791 -11.32 -1.57 4.62
N SER A 792 -11.50 -0.65 5.57
CA SER A 792 -12.16 -0.92 6.85
C SER A 792 -13.68 -1.20 6.75
N ASP A 793 -14.29 -1.03 5.58
CA ASP A 793 -15.72 -1.26 5.32
C ASP A 793 -16.04 -2.74 5.01
N ARG A 794 -15.03 -3.57 4.78
CA ARG A 794 -15.19 -5.00 4.49
C ARG A 794 -14.34 -5.89 5.42
N PRO A 795 -14.78 -7.14 5.70
CA PRO A 795 -14.13 -8.00 6.69
C PRO A 795 -12.83 -8.65 6.21
N GLN A 796 -12.67 -8.88 4.90
CA GLN A 796 -11.65 -9.80 4.39
C GLN A 796 -10.20 -9.38 4.68
N PRO A 797 -9.80 -8.09 4.62
CA PRO A 797 -8.44 -7.68 5.00
C PRO A 797 -8.07 -8.09 6.42
N LEU A 798 -9.00 -7.93 7.38
CA LEU A 798 -8.80 -8.38 8.77
C LEU A 798 -8.81 -9.91 8.87
N MET A 799 -9.64 -10.59 8.08
CA MET A 799 -9.67 -12.05 8.04
C MET A 799 -8.34 -12.63 7.55
N ALA A 800 -7.84 -12.14 6.43
CA ALA A 800 -6.54 -12.50 5.90
C ALA A 800 -5.40 -12.12 6.86
N LEU A 801 -5.48 -10.96 7.53
CA LEU A 801 -4.49 -10.56 8.54
C LEU A 801 -4.41 -11.56 9.70
N SER A 802 -5.57 -11.98 10.24
CA SER A 802 -5.61 -13.02 11.27
C SER A 802 -5.03 -14.35 10.80
N GLN A 803 -5.38 -14.78 9.57
CA GLN A 803 -4.81 -15.99 8.98
C GLN A 803 -3.28 -15.91 8.86
N ALA A 804 -2.75 -14.77 8.42
CA ALA A 804 -1.31 -14.56 8.31
C ALA A 804 -0.60 -14.60 9.66
N TYR A 805 -1.20 -14.00 10.70
CA TYR A 805 -0.72 -14.13 12.08
C TYR A 805 -0.76 -15.57 12.57
N ALA A 806 -1.89 -16.26 12.41
CA ALA A 806 -2.03 -17.65 12.84
C ALA A 806 -1.00 -18.56 12.15
N GLU A 807 -0.80 -18.40 10.84
CA GLU A 807 0.16 -19.17 10.07
C GLU A 807 1.61 -18.89 10.51
N ARG A 808 1.98 -17.61 10.72
CA ARG A 808 3.29 -17.26 11.26
C ARG A 808 3.50 -17.86 12.65
N GLY A 809 2.49 -17.75 13.52
CA GLY A 809 2.48 -18.32 14.86
C GLY A 809 2.71 -19.83 14.85
N ARG A 810 2.01 -20.57 14.00
CA ARG A 810 2.19 -22.03 13.85
C ARG A 810 3.56 -22.41 13.32
N ARG A 811 4.10 -21.64 12.35
CA ARG A 811 5.42 -21.91 11.76
C ARG A 811 6.57 -21.59 12.72
N THR A 812 6.41 -20.59 13.57
CA THR A 812 7.45 -20.09 14.48
C THR A 812 7.26 -20.50 15.94
N ASP A 813 6.21 -21.27 16.24
CA ASP A 813 5.76 -21.58 17.60
C ASP A 813 5.53 -20.32 18.45
N ASN A 814 5.09 -19.22 17.82
CA ASN A 814 4.85 -17.95 18.47
C ASN A 814 3.40 -17.84 18.93
N ARG A 815 3.19 -18.06 20.23
CA ARG A 815 1.87 -17.96 20.86
C ARG A 815 1.23 -16.58 20.76
N ASP A 816 2.01 -15.50 20.80
CA ASP A 816 1.48 -14.13 20.75
C ASP A 816 0.81 -13.83 19.41
N ASP A 817 1.32 -14.43 18.32
CA ASP A 817 0.70 -14.32 17.00
C ASP A 817 -0.67 -15.04 16.97
N ILE A 818 -0.81 -16.18 17.66
CA ILE A 818 -2.11 -16.87 17.77
C ILE A 818 -3.10 -16.02 18.60
N VAL A 819 -2.63 -15.37 19.66
CA VAL A 819 -3.44 -14.42 20.45
C VAL A 819 -3.89 -13.24 19.60
N GLU A 820 -2.99 -12.63 18.83
CA GLU A 820 -3.34 -11.49 17.97
C GLU A 820 -4.30 -11.93 16.85
N ALA A 821 -4.09 -13.09 16.24
CA ALA A 821 -5.03 -13.68 15.28
C ALA A 821 -6.43 -13.86 15.89
N GLN A 822 -6.51 -14.37 17.12
CA GLN A 822 -7.77 -14.58 17.84
C GLN A 822 -8.47 -13.25 18.12
N LYS A 823 -7.72 -12.26 18.61
CA LYS A 823 -8.23 -10.91 18.87
C LYS A 823 -8.77 -10.25 17.62
N ILE A 824 -8.09 -10.38 16.47
CA ILE A 824 -8.57 -9.87 15.19
C ILE A 824 -9.89 -10.55 14.79
N MET A 825 -9.98 -11.89 14.89
CA MET A 825 -11.23 -12.61 14.59
C MET A 825 -12.38 -12.23 15.51
N VAL A 826 -12.13 -12.03 16.80
CA VAL A 826 -13.14 -11.50 17.72
C VAL A 826 -13.57 -10.11 17.27
N GLY A 827 -12.65 -9.24 16.88
CA GLY A 827 -12.97 -7.92 16.33
C GLY A 827 -13.89 -8.00 15.10
N VAL A 828 -13.59 -8.91 14.16
CA VAL A 828 -14.42 -9.15 12.98
C VAL A 828 -15.79 -9.70 13.36
N ALA A 829 -15.86 -10.65 14.30
CA ALA A 829 -17.12 -11.26 14.75
C ALA A 829 -18.03 -10.28 15.52
N MET A 830 -17.44 -9.38 16.31
CA MET A 830 -18.20 -8.43 17.14
C MET A 830 -18.59 -7.15 16.38
N LYS A 831 -18.03 -6.91 15.20
CA LYS A 831 -18.37 -5.78 14.34
C LYS A 831 -19.55 -6.13 13.45
N ARG A 832 -20.57 -5.28 13.43
CA ARG A 832 -21.65 -5.37 12.45
C ARG A 832 -21.14 -4.90 11.09
N TRP A 833 -21.17 -5.80 10.11
CA TRP A 833 -20.85 -5.49 8.72
C TRP A 833 -22.13 -5.17 7.95
N GLU A 834 -22.04 -4.29 6.95
CA GLU A 834 -23.20 -3.87 6.15
C GLU A 834 -23.37 -4.71 4.88
N GLY A 835 -24.61 -4.79 4.39
CA GLY A 835 -24.94 -5.39 3.10
C GLY A 835 -24.71 -6.90 3.05
N ILE A 836 -24.01 -7.36 2.03
CA ILE A 836 -23.71 -8.78 1.80
C ILE A 836 -22.90 -9.43 2.94
N TYR A 837 -22.17 -8.65 3.75
CA TYR A 837 -21.27 -9.20 4.78
C TYR A 837 -21.93 -9.39 6.16
N GLU A 838 -23.24 -9.14 6.30
CA GLU A 838 -23.96 -9.16 7.59
C GLU A 838 -23.75 -10.45 8.41
N LYS A 839 -23.57 -11.60 7.75
CA LYS A 839 -23.39 -12.91 8.41
C LYS A 839 -21.95 -13.38 8.56
N VAL A 840 -20.95 -12.60 8.10
CA VAL A 840 -19.54 -13.01 8.18
C VAL A 840 -19.08 -13.23 9.64
N GLY A 841 -19.75 -12.59 10.60
CA GLY A 841 -19.47 -12.75 12.03
C GLY A 841 -19.63 -14.19 12.52
N GLU A 842 -20.48 -15.00 11.88
CA GLU A 842 -20.60 -16.43 12.21
C GLU A 842 -19.35 -17.24 11.85
N ILE A 843 -18.73 -16.91 10.71
CA ILE A 843 -17.50 -17.55 10.22
C ILE A 843 -16.34 -17.10 11.10
N ALA A 844 -16.21 -15.79 11.34
CA ALA A 844 -15.18 -15.23 12.20
C ALA A 844 -15.24 -15.78 13.63
N LEU A 845 -16.44 -16.02 14.17
CA LEU A 845 -16.60 -16.62 15.49
C LEU A 845 -16.18 -18.09 15.53
N ALA A 846 -16.36 -18.84 14.44
CA ALA A 846 -15.83 -20.20 14.31
C ALA A 846 -14.30 -20.21 14.32
N GLU A 847 -13.68 -19.33 13.54
CA GLU A 847 -12.22 -19.18 13.45
C GLU A 847 -11.64 -18.75 14.81
N ALA A 848 -12.28 -17.79 15.50
CA ALA A 848 -11.87 -17.39 16.85
C ALA A 848 -11.88 -18.55 17.84
N ASN A 849 -12.89 -19.43 17.77
CA ASN A 849 -12.98 -20.60 18.64
C ASN A 849 -11.97 -21.70 18.29
N ALA A 850 -11.65 -21.89 17.01
CA ALA A 850 -10.58 -22.78 16.60
C ALA A 850 -9.22 -22.32 17.15
N LEU A 851 -8.94 -21.01 17.10
CA LEU A 851 -7.74 -20.43 17.70
C LEU A 851 -7.71 -20.60 19.23
N ILE A 852 -8.86 -20.57 19.91
CA ILE A 852 -8.93 -20.88 21.36
C ILE A 852 -8.52 -22.33 21.64
N VAL A 853 -8.88 -23.29 20.79
CA VAL A 853 -8.43 -24.69 20.91
C VAL A 853 -6.91 -24.74 20.83
N GLU A 854 -6.33 -24.10 19.82
CA GLU A 854 -4.87 -24.03 19.63
C GLU A 854 -4.15 -23.37 20.82
N LEU A 855 -4.76 -22.37 21.46
CA LEU A 855 -4.21 -21.70 22.64
C LEU A 855 -4.24 -22.56 23.92
N GLY A 856 -4.91 -23.72 23.91
CA GLY A 856 -5.07 -24.60 25.07
C GLY A 856 -6.43 -24.47 25.78
N GLY A 857 -7.42 -23.88 25.13
CA GLY A 857 -8.80 -23.76 25.61
C GLY A 857 -9.14 -22.42 26.26
N GLN A 858 -10.39 -22.30 26.74
CA GLN A 858 -10.97 -21.03 27.20
C GLN A 858 -10.21 -20.32 28.32
N GLN A 859 -9.50 -21.07 29.17
CA GLN A 859 -8.75 -20.52 30.31
C GLN A 859 -7.32 -20.11 29.94
N ALA A 860 -6.95 -20.26 28.66
CA ALA A 860 -5.63 -19.90 28.20
C ALA A 860 -5.43 -18.37 28.24
N GLU A 861 -4.20 -17.95 28.53
CA GLU A 861 -3.82 -16.55 28.59
C GLU A 861 -4.06 -15.83 27.25
N GLY A 862 -4.56 -14.60 27.26
CA GLY A 862 -4.79 -13.83 26.03
C GLY A 862 -6.06 -14.20 25.24
N VAL A 863 -6.87 -15.17 25.69
CA VAL A 863 -8.19 -15.42 25.08
C VAL A 863 -9.12 -14.22 25.34
N MET A 864 -9.51 -13.51 24.28
CA MET A 864 -10.34 -12.30 24.36
C MET A 864 -11.77 -12.52 23.85
N LEU A 865 -12.46 -13.57 24.31
CA LEU A 865 -13.86 -13.84 23.90
C LEU A 865 -14.75 -14.06 25.12
N ASP A 866 -15.93 -13.44 25.14
CA ASP A 866 -16.91 -13.68 26.20
C ASP A 866 -17.31 -15.16 26.22
N SER A 867 -17.27 -15.74 27.42
CA SER A 867 -17.62 -17.13 27.72
C SER A 867 -18.89 -17.65 27.05
N GLN A 868 -19.91 -16.82 26.83
CA GLN A 868 -21.15 -17.23 26.16
C GLN A 868 -20.94 -17.64 24.68
N PHE A 869 -19.91 -17.10 24.04
CA PHE A 869 -19.53 -17.37 22.66
C PHE A 869 -18.44 -18.44 22.52
N VAL A 870 -17.91 -18.97 23.64
CA VAL A 870 -16.84 -19.98 23.60
C VAL A 870 -17.44 -21.38 23.42
N ALA A 871 -17.25 -21.97 22.25
CA ALA A 871 -17.52 -23.37 21.93
C ALA A 871 -16.72 -23.79 20.68
N ALA A 872 -15.90 -24.85 20.78
CA ALA A 872 -15.04 -25.30 19.68
C ALA A 872 -15.81 -25.81 18.45
N LEU A 873 -16.95 -26.50 18.66
CA LEU A 873 -17.83 -27.05 17.62
C LEU A 873 -17.08 -27.76 16.47
N PRO A 874 -16.26 -28.79 16.78
CA PRO A 874 -15.42 -29.44 15.78
C PRO A 874 -16.23 -30.13 14.69
N VAL A 875 -15.68 -30.15 13.47
CA VAL A 875 -16.29 -30.78 12.29
C VAL A 875 -15.26 -31.55 11.47
N ASP A 876 -15.68 -32.68 10.89
CA ASP A 876 -14.81 -33.56 10.08
C ASP A 876 -14.42 -32.93 8.74
N VAL A 877 -15.32 -32.18 8.11
CA VAL A 877 -15.09 -31.49 6.83
C VAL A 877 -15.58 -30.05 6.90
N ARG A 878 -14.72 -29.11 6.51
CA ARG A 878 -15.06 -27.71 6.28
C ARG A 878 -14.43 -27.25 4.97
N VAL A 879 -15.20 -26.52 4.17
CA VAL A 879 -14.73 -25.90 2.92
C VAL A 879 -15.05 -24.43 2.98
N VAL A 880 -14.05 -23.57 2.75
CA VAL A 880 -14.22 -22.12 2.69
C VAL A 880 -13.72 -21.63 1.34
N ALA A 881 -14.55 -20.90 0.60
CA ALA A 881 -14.19 -20.34 -0.69
C ALA A 881 -14.19 -18.80 -0.62
N GLU A 882 -13.07 -18.19 -0.99
CA GLU A 882 -12.84 -16.75 -1.06
C GLU A 882 -12.35 -16.38 -2.46
N TRP A 883 -12.47 -15.13 -2.88
CA TRP A 883 -11.98 -14.70 -4.19
C TRP A 883 -11.40 -13.29 -4.15
N ASN A 884 -10.62 -12.91 -5.16
CA ASN A 884 -9.83 -11.67 -5.18
C ASN A 884 -10.47 -10.50 -5.96
N THR A 885 -11.70 -10.66 -6.47
CA THR A 885 -12.39 -9.64 -7.28
C THR A 885 -13.82 -9.35 -6.81
N PRO A 886 -14.21 -8.08 -6.59
CA PRO A 886 -15.51 -7.72 -6.02
C PRO A 886 -16.67 -7.80 -7.02
N ARG A 887 -16.37 -7.83 -8.33
CA ARG A 887 -17.36 -7.90 -9.42
C ARG A 887 -17.46 -9.33 -9.96
N THR A 888 -17.66 -10.27 -9.06
CA THR A 888 -17.68 -11.69 -9.37
C THR A 888 -18.75 -12.36 -8.53
N ASP A 889 -19.49 -13.25 -9.16
CA ASP A 889 -20.56 -14.02 -8.54
C ASP A 889 -20.20 -15.50 -8.72
N LEU A 890 -19.77 -16.09 -7.61
CA LEU A 890 -19.19 -17.42 -7.53
C LEU A 890 -19.86 -18.17 -6.39
N ASP A 891 -20.42 -19.35 -6.70
CA ASP A 891 -20.97 -20.21 -5.66
C ASP A 891 -20.04 -21.37 -5.34
N LEU A 892 -19.91 -21.68 -4.07
CA LEU A 892 -19.42 -22.94 -3.55
C LEU A 892 -20.52 -24.01 -3.63
N TRP A 893 -20.19 -25.10 -4.32
CA TRP A 893 -20.98 -26.32 -4.36
C TRP A 893 -20.17 -27.50 -3.83
N VAL A 894 -20.77 -28.27 -2.93
CA VAL A 894 -20.19 -29.52 -2.43
C VAL A 894 -21.13 -30.66 -2.75
N ARG A 895 -20.66 -31.63 -3.52
CA ARG A 895 -21.37 -32.89 -3.78
C ARG A 895 -20.85 -33.98 -2.85
N GLU A 896 -21.73 -34.47 -2.00
CA GLU A 896 -21.44 -35.50 -1.00
C GLU A 896 -21.37 -36.91 -1.61
N PRO A 897 -20.79 -37.92 -0.91
CA PRO A 897 -20.76 -39.31 -1.37
C PRO A 897 -22.13 -39.92 -1.67
N SER A 898 -23.18 -39.39 -1.02
CA SER A 898 -24.58 -39.77 -1.25
C SER A 898 -25.11 -39.34 -2.62
N GLY A 899 -24.39 -38.46 -3.32
CA GLY A 899 -24.81 -37.78 -4.54
C GLY A 899 -25.59 -36.48 -4.29
N GLU A 900 -25.91 -36.14 -3.03
CA GLU A 900 -26.58 -34.90 -2.64
C GLU A 900 -25.65 -33.69 -2.85
N GLU A 901 -26.21 -32.60 -3.36
CA GLU A 901 -25.50 -31.34 -3.59
C GLU A 901 -25.91 -30.30 -2.56
N VAL A 902 -24.92 -29.66 -1.96
CA VAL A 902 -25.08 -28.60 -0.97
C VAL A 902 -24.47 -27.32 -1.52
N GLY A 903 -25.21 -26.21 -1.41
CA GLY A 903 -24.85 -24.88 -1.92
C GLY A 903 -25.98 -23.90 -1.65
N PHE A 904 -25.97 -22.73 -2.29
CA PHE A 904 -26.96 -21.67 -2.02
C PHE A 904 -28.44 -22.12 -2.10
N SER A 905 -28.76 -23.00 -3.04
CA SER A 905 -30.14 -23.48 -3.25
C SER A 905 -30.53 -24.65 -2.33
N ASN A 906 -29.56 -25.29 -1.69
CA ASN A 906 -29.77 -26.39 -0.74
C ASN A 906 -28.75 -26.26 0.41
N GLU A 907 -29.10 -25.49 1.42
CA GLU A 907 -28.18 -25.11 2.50
C GLU A 907 -27.91 -26.23 3.52
N THR A 908 -28.58 -27.37 3.40
CA THR A 908 -28.43 -28.52 4.32
C THR A 908 -28.45 -29.85 3.57
N SER A 909 -27.80 -30.88 4.11
CA SER A 909 -27.88 -32.25 3.57
C SER A 909 -28.51 -33.25 4.55
N ARG A 910 -28.83 -34.45 4.04
CA ARG A 910 -29.25 -35.60 4.87
C ARG A 910 -28.16 -36.05 5.83
N ALA A 911 -26.88 -35.90 5.45
CA ALA A 911 -25.75 -36.16 6.33
C ALA A 911 -25.61 -35.10 7.43
N GLY A 912 -26.39 -34.02 7.38
CA GLY A 912 -26.37 -32.96 8.38
C GLY A 912 -25.42 -31.83 8.05
N ALA A 913 -25.00 -31.69 6.78
CA ALA A 913 -24.17 -30.56 6.38
C ALA A 913 -24.91 -29.23 6.54
N ARG A 914 -24.13 -28.17 6.65
CA ARG A 914 -24.59 -26.80 6.74
C ARG A 914 -23.81 -25.92 5.77
N TYR A 915 -24.52 -25.12 5.00
CA TYR A 915 -24.03 -23.98 4.26
C TYR A 915 -24.36 -22.69 5.03
N THR A 916 -23.46 -21.70 5.06
CA THR A 916 -23.69 -20.47 5.84
C THR A 916 -24.67 -19.51 5.19
N HIS A 917 -24.33 -19.02 3.99
CA HIS A 917 -25.13 -18.09 3.20
C HIS A 917 -24.47 -17.83 1.84
N ASP A 918 -25.30 -17.43 0.89
CA ASP A 918 -24.94 -17.04 -0.47
C ASP A 918 -24.44 -15.59 -0.53
N LEU A 919 -23.28 -15.38 -1.13
CA LEU A 919 -22.69 -14.07 -1.39
C LEU A 919 -22.76 -13.72 -2.88
N THR A 920 -23.95 -13.34 -3.34
CA THR A 920 -24.30 -12.92 -4.73
C THR A 920 -23.52 -11.72 -5.34
N GLY A 921 -22.50 -11.20 -4.66
CA GLY A 921 -21.63 -10.12 -5.12
C GLY A 921 -20.58 -9.76 -4.08
N GLY A 922 -19.59 -8.93 -4.44
CA GLY A 922 -18.50 -8.55 -3.53
C GLY A 922 -17.42 -9.62 -3.41
N TYR A 923 -16.79 -9.74 -2.24
CA TYR A 923 -15.79 -10.77 -1.93
C TYR A 923 -16.45 -11.90 -1.11
N GLY A 924 -15.91 -13.13 -1.15
CA GLY A 924 -16.28 -14.19 -0.22
C GLY A 924 -16.04 -13.83 1.28
N PRO A 925 -16.18 -14.75 2.25
CA PRO A 925 -16.21 -16.20 2.05
C PRO A 925 -17.61 -16.84 2.02
N GLU A 926 -17.71 -17.92 1.23
CA GLU A 926 -18.78 -18.92 1.36
C GLU A 926 -18.26 -20.17 2.09
N GLU A 927 -19.11 -20.82 2.89
CA GLU A 927 -18.69 -21.90 3.79
C GLU A 927 -19.65 -23.10 3.79
N TYR A 928 -19.06 -24.29 3.66
CA TYR A 928 -19.68 -25.59 3.91
C TYR A 928 -19.06 -26.26 5.14
N GLN A 929 -19.89 -26.88 5.99
CA GLN A 929 -19.45 -27.67 7.14
C GLN A 929 -20.24 -28.96 7.29
N LEU A 930 -19.55 -30.03 7.70
CA LEU A 930 -20.16 -31.32 8.03
C LEU A 930 -19.50 -31.92 9.28
N ARG A 931 -20.30 -32.09 10.34
CA ARG A 931 -19.82 -32.53 11.66
C ARG A 931 -19.25 -33.95 11.62
N GLU A 932 -20.05 -34.91 11.19
CA GLU A 932 -19.68 -36.31 11.03
C GLU A 932 -19.79 -36.65 9.55
N ALA A 933 -18.66 -36.81 8.89
CA ALA A 933 -18.62 -36.95 7.45
C ALA A 933 -18.60 -38.43 7.03
N PRO A 934 -19.65 -38.95 6.35
CA PRO A 934 -19.64 -40.32 5.85
C PRO A 934 -18.46 -40.64 4.93
N ASP A 935 -17.99 -41.89 4.98
CA ASP A 935 -16.95 -42.40 4.09
C ASP A 935 -17.31 -42.20 2.62
N GLY A 936 -16.34 -41.77 1.82
CA GLY A 936 -16.44 -41.56 0.40
C GLY A 936 -15.80 -40.25 -0.07
N THR A 937 -16.09 -39.90 -1.32
CA THR A 937 -15.50 -38.73 -1.98
C THR A 937 -16.46 -37.55 -2.00
N TYR A 938 -16.01 -36.43 -1.46
CA TYR A 938 -16.65 -35.13 -1.56
C TYR A 938 -16.06 -34.37 -2.73
N ARG A 939 -16.89 -33.89 -3.64
CA ARG A 939 -16.46 -33.08 -4.80
C ARG A 939 -16.75 -31.61 -4.52
N ILE A 940 -15.72 -30.78 -4.62
CA ILE A 940 -15.82 -29.35 -4.40
C ILE A 940 -15.81 -28.66 -5.76
N GLU A 941 -16.88 -27.95 -6.06
CA GLU A 941 -17.13 -27.30 -7.35
C GLU A 941 -17.42 -25.81 -7.13
N ILE A 942 -16.93 -24.95 -8.02
CA ILE A 942 -17.27 -23.52 -8.04
C ILE A 942 -18.12 -23.26 -9.27
N ASN A 943 -19.28 -22.66 -9.08
CA ASN A 943 -20.15 -22.23 -10.16
C ASN A 943 -19.88 -20.77 -10.50
N THR A 944 -19.62 -20.46 -11.77
CA THR A 944 -19.33 -19.09 -12.21
C THR A 944 -20.55 -18.49 -12.91
N PHE A 945 -21.10 -17.41 -12.36
CA PHE A 945 -22.17 -16.64 -13.01
C PHE A 945 -21.68 -15.36 -13.67
N SER A 946 -20.68 -14.68 -13.09
CA SER A 946 -20.05 -13.51 -13.70
C SER A 946 -18.61 -13.30 -13.20
N VAL A 947 -17.74 -12.77 -14.06
CA VAL A 947 -16.32 -12.47 -13.76
C VAL A 947 -15.92 -11.06 -14.21
N ASP A 948 -14.89 -10.49 -13.57
CA ASP A 948 -14.39 -9.17 -13.92
C ASP A 948 -13.45 -9.21 -15.14
N ARG A 949 -13.99 -8.95 -16.33
CA ARG A 949 -13.26 -9.01 -17.61
C ARG A 949 -12.28 -7.86 -17.86
N ARG A 950 -12.19 -6.84 -16.99
CA ARG A 950 -11.35 -5.65 -17.22
C ARG A 950 -10.33 -5.38 -16.11
N ASN A 951 -10.03 -6.38 -15.29
CA ASN A 951 -9.13 -6.23 -14.15
C ASN A 951 -7.65 -6.21 -14.59
N PRO A 952 -6.87 -5.15 -14.28
CA PRO A 952 -5.43 -5.10 -14.57
C PRO A 952 -4.60 -6.15 -13.81
N ASN A 953 -5.15 -6.71 -12.73
CA ASN A 953 -4.58 -7.82 -11.96
C ASN A 953 -4.82 -9.19 -12.59
N GLY A 954 -5.49 -9.22 -13.74
CA GLY A 954 -5.86 -10.45 -14.43
C GLY A 954 -7.20 -11.03 -13.99
N PRO A 955 -7.51 -12.25 -14.44
CA PRO A 955 -8.77 -12.92 -14.13
C PRO A 955 -9.02 -13.11 -12.63
N SER A 956 -10.30 -13.23 -12.28
CA SER A 956 -10.76 -13.58 -10.94
C SER A 956 -10.12 -14.89 -10.48
N VAL A 957 -9.54 -14.89 -9.28
CA VAL A 957 -8.95 -16.06 -8.63
C VAL A 957 -9.79 -16.40 -7.41
N VAL A 958 -10.14 -17.68 -7.30
CA VAL A 958 -10.83 -18.25 -6.15
C VAL A 958 -9.84 -19.04 -5.32
N THR A 959 -9.74 -18.72 -4.05
CA THR A 959 -8.98 -19.44 -3.02
C THR A 959 -9.93 -20.33 -2.24
N VAL A 960 -9.75 -21.64 -2.33
CA VAL A 960 -10.55 -22.63 -1.61
C VAL A 960 -9.70 -23.30 -0.54
N ARG A 961 -10.11 -23.18 0.72
CA ARG A 961 -9.52 -23.85 1.88
C ARG A 961 -10.31 -25.12 2.17
N LEU A 962 -9.66 -26.27 2.01
CA LEU A 962 -10.19 -27.60 2.31
C LEU A 962 -9.65 -28.03 3.68
N ILE A 963 -10.53 -28.17 4.66
CA ILE A 963 -10.16 -28.38 6.07
C ILE A 963 -10.74 -29.69 6.58
N ARG A 964 -9.88 -30.51 7.19
CA ARG A 964 -10.22 -31.75 7.90
C ARG A 964 -10.08 -31.53 9.40
N ASN A 965 -10.97 -32.12 10.18
CA ASN A 965 -10.95 -32.09 11.66
C ASN A 965 -10.84 -30.66 12.22
N PHE A 966 -11.61 -29.73 11.66
CA PHE A 966 -11.58 -28.31 12.04
C PHE A 966 -11.87 -28.13 13.53
N ALA A 967 -11.19 -27.17 14.16
CA ALA A 967 -11.26 -26.86 15.59
C ALA A 967 -10.85 -28.05 16.50
N THR A 968 -9.84 -28.82 16.06
CA THR A 968 -9.19 -29.88 16.84
C THR A 968 -7.67 -29.79 16.70
N ASP A 969 -6.93 -30.45 17.60
CA ASP A 969 -5.47 -30.57 17.52
C ASP A 969 -4.99 -31.35 16.27
N SER A 970 -5.90 -32.09 15.64
CA SER A 970 -5.69 -32.88 14.42
C SER A 970 -6.14 -32.18 13.15
N GLN A 971 -6.43 -30.88 13.21
CA GLN A 971 -6.82 -30.09 12.05
C GLN A 971 -5.74 -30.15 10.96
N VAL A 972 -6.17 -30.38 9.73
CA VAL A 972 -5.33 -30.30 8.52
C VAL A 972 -6.05 -29.42 7.51
N GLU A 973 -5.29 -28.54 6.85
CA GLU A 973 -5.81 -27.60 5.85
C GLU A 973 -4.94 -27.66 4.60
N GLU A 974 -5.60 -27.66 3.44
CA GLU A 974 -4.99 -27.48 2.11
C GLU A 974 -5.68 -26.31 1.41
N THR A 975 -4.89 -25.47 0.73
CA THR A 975 -5.40 -24.28 0.01
C THR A 975 -5.21 -24.46 -1.49
N ILE A 976 -6.25 -24.13 -2.27
CA ILE A 976 -6.25 -24.25 -3.73
C ILE A 976 -6.64 -22.91 -4.34
N ASP A 977 -5.78 -22.37 -5.20
CA ASP A 977 -6.08 -21.19 -6.00
C ASP A 977 -6.52 -21.62 -7.41
N VAL A 978 -7.63 -21.06 -7.90
CA VAL A 978 -8.13 -21.33 -9.25
C VAL A 978 -8.45 -20.04 -9.98
N GLU A 979 -7.82 -19.87 -11.13
CA GLU A 979 -8.08 -18.79 -12.09
C GLU A 979 -9.38 -19.08 -12.86
N MET A 980 -10.30 -18.14 -12.83
CA MET A 980 -11.57 -18.16 -13.57
C MET A 980 -11.35 -17.52 -14.94
N GLN A 981 -11.60 -18.25 -16.02
CA GLN A 981 -11.46 -17.69 -17.35
C GLN A 981 -12.51 -16.60 -17.62
N PRO A 982 -12.21 -15.56 -18.42
CA PRO A 982 -13.16 -14.49 -18.72
C PRO A 982 -14.49 -14.94 -19.33
N ASP A 983 -14.50 -16.10 -19.97
CA ASP A 983 -15.63 -16.78 -20.61
C ASP A 983 -16.13 -18.01 -19.85
N ALA A 984 -15.63 -18.26 -18.63
CA ALA A 984 -16.10 -19.36 -17.79
C ALA A 984 -17.58 -19.16 -17.42
N GLU A 985 -18.42 -20.12 -17.82
CA GLU A 985 -19.82 -20.24 -17.40
C GLU A 985 -20.04 -21.66 -16.84
N GLY A 986 -20.78 -21.78 -15.72
CA GLY A 986 -21.16 -23.06 -15.13
C GLY A 986 -20.23 -23.58 -14.04
N ARG A 987 -20.42 -24.86 -13.66
CA ARG A 987 -19.72 -25.52 -12.55
C ARG A 987 -18.37 -26.07 -12.96
N LYS A 988 -17.34 -25.80 -12.16
CA LYS A 988 -15.97 -26.29 -12.35
C LYS A 988 -15.50 -27.03 -11.10
N LEU A 989 -14.99 -28.24 -11.27
CA LEU A 989 -14.38 -29.02 -10.19
C LEU A 989 -13.05 -28.38 -9.75
N ILE A 990 -12.92 -28.12 -8.45
CA ILE A 990 -11.75 -27.48 -7.82
C ILE A 990 -10.86 -28.50 -7.12
N GLY A 991 -11.49 -29.43 -6.39
CA GLY A 991 -10.77 -30.43 -5.61
C GLY A 991 -11.67 -31.52 -5.07
N ARG A 992 -11.06 -32.49 -4.40
CA ARG A 992 -11.75 -33.59 -3.72
C ARG A 992 -11.23 -33.77 -2.31
N ILE A 993 -12.13 -34.14 -1.40
CA ILE A 993 -11.78 -34.67 -0.07
C ILE A 993 -12.25 -36.13 -0.02
N VAL A 994 -11.35 -37.04 0.32
CA VAL A 994 -11.64 -38.47 0.47
C VAL A 994 -11.68 -38.83 1.97
N ILE A 995 -12.67 -39.60 2.38
CA ILE A 995 -12.79 -40.13 3.75
C ILE A 995 -12.92 -41.64 3.65
N ASP A 996 -12.05 -42.37 4.35
CA ASP A 996 -11.98 -43.83 4.37
C ASP A 996 -12.51 -44.45 5.67
#